data_AF-A0A8J2HDW8-F1
#
_entry.id   AF-A0A8J2HDW8-F1
#
_cell.length_a   1.000
_cell.length_b   1.000
_cell.length_c   1.000
_cell.angle_alpha   90.00
_cell.angle_beta   90.00
_cell.angle_gamma   90.00
#
_symmetry.space_group_name_H-M   'P 1'
#
loop_
_entity.id
_entity.type
_entity.pdbx_description
1 polymer ?
#
loop_
_entity_poly.entity_id
_entity_poly.type
_entity_poly.pdbx_seq_one_letter_code
_entity_poly.pdbx_strand_id
1 'polypeptide(L)'
;MIHKEIIGGVEIPISEENLPEICRKLDEAEIRINKELEQMLQKYCYVEAKLQSINKILPNVALIRSEGEDFRDTIEKTNRLAETVSAKVRKLDLARSRVCECQSRVHDILDLQLCSEGVATALRNEDYEQGAAHVRRYLSMDQKILERTADDVSEDRVTIAGSLATLQQAASQLRTVVTRKFDDAVMSEDLASVERFFKIFPLLGMHDEGLGKFCLYLCSKLQETAQKNLRSAFEVKVNDDRASVVYADTMTLLFEGIARIIEIHQPIIETYYGPGKLLKTVTILQKECDRQIKKIFAEFMKNRGISKKVQSINEYMRKQMTEKTDPKTLDLLLQELTLMHTRAELYIRFLRRRVVNDLTVASSDEELCKQQVNEFESMIKNSELSHAMQEVLGAYLALERYFLEESVNKALGMDTLDQDQQTSSMIDDVFYIVKKCVRRAISSWSVDGVCAVVNMACGILEGEFANRLKSRLRQGYPAGYLDLAQAYSALQSSIQQGRLQTSDTEYARLMFLAYLNNADVSIEYVETLSKSLTADIDAAFPSLQQKDRDKIDSCLAGMKGVTTTLRAVIDYGMEQLRSSAVKPRITPWVDSFLSVNHQVNEDELLRYETDEPFVQTLVMNLEGLLEAFKSSLTTANYDALIGILTSEVTIRLEKVVLKSTFNRAGGLILDKEIRSLASYLAAATSWSVRDKFARLTQIATILSIEKVEELADYCGSDAIAWRLTPAEVRKIAALRTDLRPDDIKRLKL
;
A
#
# COMPACT_ATOMS: atom_id res chain seq x y z
N MET A 1 25.31 -89.70 75.25
CA MET A 1 25.42 -88.60 76.24
C MET A 1 24.80 -87.38 75.58
N ILE A 2 23.58 -87.05 76.00
CA ILE A 2 22.79 -85.83 75.76
C ILE A 2 22.87 -85.20 74.34
N HIS A 3 21.74 -85.29 73.64
CA HIS A 3 21.38 -84.58 72.41
C HIS A 3 21.90 -83.13 72.35
N LYS A 4 22.48 -82.76 71.21
CA LYS A 4 22.36 -81.42 70.63
C LYS A 4 22.38 -81.55 69.10
N GLU A 5 21.20 -81.64 68.50
CA GLU A 5 21.03 -81.52 67.05
C GLU A 5 20.49 -80.12 66.76
N ILE A 6 21.27 -79.36 66.00
CA ILE A 6 20.98 -77.97 65.64
C ILE A 6 20.05 -78.00 64.42
N ILE A 7 18.76 -77.77 64.64
CA ILE A 7 17.81 -77.45 63.56
C ILE A 7 17.53 -75.95 63.62
N GLY A 8 17.89 -75.21 62.57
CA GLY A 8 17.38 -73.86 62.35
C GLY A 8 17.99 -72.75 63.22
N GLY A 9 19.24 -72.89 63.67
CA GLY A 9 20.04 -71.75 64.14
C GLY A 9 19.68 -71.16 65.51
N VAL A 10 18.81 -71.78 66.31
CA VAL A 10 18.52 -71.35 67.70
C VAL A 10 18.42 -72.59 68.60
N GLU A 11 19.34 -72.71 69.57
CA GLU A 11 19.35 -73.80 70.57
C GLU A 11 18.15 -73.66 71.52
N ILE A 12 17.26 -74.66 71.56
CA ILE A 12 16.22 -74.76 72.60
C ILE A 12 16.39 -76.12 73.29
N PRO A 13 16.57 -76.20 74.62
CA PRO A 13 16.68 -77.47 75.32
C PRO A 13 15.36 -78.25 75.26
N ILE A 14 15.46 -79.55 75.01
CA ILE A 14 14.32 -80.48 74.96
C ILE A 14 13.83 -80.69 76.40
N SER A 15 12.63 -80.19 76.70
CA SER A 15 11.81 -80.60 77.85
C SER A 15 10.54 -81.29 77.32
N GLU A 16 9.89 -82.12 78.14
CA GLU A 16 8.74 -82.96 77.74
C GLU A 16 7.56 -82.19 77.12
N GLU A 17 7.48 -80.86 77.27
CA GLU A 17 6.43 -80.03 76.66
C GLU A 17 6.64 -79.74 75.15
N ASN A 18 7.86 -79.86 74.61
CA ASN A 18 8.18 -79.37 73.25
C ASN A 18 8.17 -80.43 72.13
N LEU A 19 7.88 -81.70 72.45
CA LEU A 19 7.90 -82.83 71.50
C LEU A 19 6.83 -82.75 70.38
N PRO A 20 5.56 -82.37 70.64
CA PRO A 20 4.52 -82.32 69.61
C PRO A 20 4.81 -81.27 68.52
N GLU A 21 5.44 -80.16 68.91
CA GLU A 21 5.75 -79.07 67.98
C GLU A 21 6.91 -79.41 67.04
N ILE A 22 7.85 -80.24 67.49
CA ILE A 22 8.92 -80.77 66.64
C ILE A 22 8.35 -81.74 65.60
N CYS A 23 7.45 -82.65 65.98
CA CYS A 23 6.78 -83.56 65.05
C CYS A 23 6.00 -82.80 63.97
N ARG A 24 5.25 -81.75 64.34
CA ARG A 24 4.51 -80.96 63.36
C ARG A 24 5.42 -80.25 62.35
N LYS A 25 6.59 -79.77 62.80
CA LYS A 25 7.59 -79.16 61.91
C LYS A 25 8.25 -80.19 60.98
N LEU A 26 8.40 -81.44 61.40
CA LEU A 26 8.89 -82.52 60.55
C LEU A 26 7.88 -82.90 59.47
N ASP A 27 6.59 -83.02 59.80
CA ASP A 27 5.53 -83.28 58.81
C ASP A 27 5.43 -82.13 57.78
N GLU A 28 5.51 -80.87 58.25
CA GLU A 28 5.56 -79.71 57.36
C GLU A 28 6.82 -79.67 56.48
N ALA A 29 7.94 -80.27 56.92
CA ALA A 29 9.15 -80.40 56.12
C ALA A 29 8.99 -81.53 55.08
N GLU A 30 8.41 -82.66 55.45
CA GLU A 30 8.19 -83.80 54.54
C GLU A 30 7.24 -83.44 53.39
N ILE A 31 6.12 -82.76 53.70
CA ILE A 31 5.18 -82.28 52.66
C ILE A 31 5.86 -81.30 51.70
N ARG A 32 6.76 -80.45 52.21
CA ARG A 32 7.51 -79.48 51.40
C ARG A 32 8.48 -80.17 50.46
N ILE A 33 9.23 -81.16 50.95
CA ILE A 33 10.19 -81.93 50.16
C ILE A 33 9.47 -82.73 49.07
N ASN A 34 8.34 -83.37 49.36
CA ASN A 34 7.57 -84.10 48.34
C ASN A 34 7.05 -83.16 47.24
N LYS A 35 6.61 -81.95 47.60
CA LYS A 35 6.18 -80.95 46.62
C LYS A 35 7.34 -80.44 45.75
N GLU A 36 8.53 -80.29 46.32
CA GLU A 36 9.75 -79.97 45.55
C GLU A 36 10.16 -81.12 44.63
N LEU A 37 10.03 -82.38 45.07
CA LEU A 37 10.37 -83.56 44.27
C LEU A 37 9.44 -83.70 43.05
N GLU A 38 8.13 -83.52 43.22
CA GLU A 38 7.18 -83.53 42.10
C GLU A 38 7.47 -82.44 41.07
N GLN A 39 7.84 -81.23 41.53
CA GLN A 39 8.26 -80.15 40.64
C GLN A 39 9.54 -80.50 39.86
N MET A 40 10.50 -81.17 40.50
CA MET A 40 11.73 -81.60 39.84
C MET A 40 11.50 -82.71 38.81
N LEU A 41 10.59 -83.65 39.09
CA LEU A 41 10.21 -84.71 38.14
C LEU A 41 9.47 -84.14 36.92
N GLN A 42 8.55 -83.19 37.11
CA GLN A 42 7.91 -82.49 35.99
C GLN A 42 8.93 -81.73 35.12
N LYS A 43 9.93 -81.10 35.74
CA LYS A 43 11.02 -80.45 35.00
C LYS A 43 11.83 -81.46 34.19
N TYR A 44 12.10 -82.65 34.73
CA TYR A 44 12.84 -83.68 34.00
C TYR A 44 12.09 -84.16 32.75
N CYS A 45 10.80 -84.49 32.87
CA CYS A 45 9.97 -84.88 31.73
C CYS A 45 9.87 -83.77 30.67
N TYR A 46 9.80 -82.51 31.09
CA TYR A 46 9.79 -81.36 30.17
C TYR A 46 11.10 -81.20 29.39
N VAL A 47 12.24 -81.38 30.08
CA VAL A 47 13.58 -81.29 29.45
C VAL A 47 13.80 -82.43 28.47
N GLU A 48 13.36 -83.64 28.79
CA GLU A 48 13.49 -84.79 27.90
C GLU A 48 12.64 -84.63 26.62
N ALA A 49 11.42 -84.12 26.75
CA ALA A 49 10.57 -83.79 25.59
C ALA A 49 11.20 -82.71 24.69
N LYS A 50 11.84 -81.69 25.29
CA LYS A 50 12.59 -80.67 24.54
C LYS A 50 13.80 -81.26 23.82
N LEU A 51 14.54 -82.17 24.46
CA LEU A 51 15.70 -82.84 23.87
C LEU A 51 15.30 -83.72 22.68
N GLN A 52 14.19 -84.46 22.78
CA GLN A 52 13.66 -85.22 21.64
C GLN A 52 13.19 -84.33 20.49
N SER A 53 12.59 -83.17 20.80
CA SER A 53 12.23 -82.17 19.78
C SER A 53 13.47 -81.63 19.07
N ILE A 54 14.55 -81.33 19.79
CA ILE A 54 15.82 -80.87 19.21
C ILE A 54 16.44 -81.97 18.34
N ASN A 55 16.44 -83.22 18.78
CA ASN A 55 16.96 -84.35 17.99
C ASN A 55 16.19 -84.57 16.69
N LYS A 56 14.87 -84.28 16.65
CA LYS A 56 14.11 -84.29 15.39
C LYS A 56 14.46 -83.14 14.45
N ILE A 57 14.88 -82.00 14.98
CA ILE A 57 15.19 -80.79 14.19
C ILE A 57 16.64 -80.81 13.67
N LEU A 58 17.57 -81.49 14.38
CA LEU A 58 18.99 -81.54 14.02
C LEU A 58 19.28 -81.99 12.58
N PRO A 59 18.62 -83.03 12.02
CA PRO A 59 18.82 -83.44 10.62
C PRO A 59 18.36 -82.37 9.62
N ASN A 60 17.27 -81.67 9.92
CA ASN A 60 16.78 -80.58 9.07
C ASN A 60 17.74 -79.39 9.08
N VAL A 61 18.38 -79.11 10.22
CA VAL A 61 19.42 -78.07 10.30
C VAL A 61 20.66 -78.48 9.51
N ALA A 62 21.05 -79.76 9.52
CA ALA A 62 22.14 -80.27 8.70
C ALA A 62 21.83 -80.19 7.19
N LEU A 63 20.58 -80.50 6.80
CA LEU A 63 20.11 -80.35 5.42
C LEU A 63 20.12 -78.88 4.97
N ILE A 64 19.57 -77.97 5.79
CA ILE A 64 19.59 -76.53 5.51
C ILE A 64 21.02 -76.01 5.40
N ARG A 65 21.96 -76.53 6.21
CA ARG A 65 23.38 -76.18 6.09
C ARG A 65 23.96 -76.64 4.77
N SER A 66 23.67 -77.88 4.35
CA SER A 66 24.11 -78.41 3.05
C SER A 66 23.52 -77.60 1.88
N GLU A 67 22.22 -77.32 1.91
CA GLU A 67 21.56 -76.48 0.90
C GLU A 67 22.11 -75.06 0.90
N GLY A 68 22.46 -74.52 2.06
CA GLY A 68 23.12 -73.22 2.20
C GLY A 68 24.54 -73.19 1.64
N GLU A 69 25.30 -74.28 1.80
CA GLU A 69 26.62 -74.45 1.19
C GLU A 69 26.51 -74.57 -0.34
N ASP A 70 25.57 -75.38 -0.85
CA ASP A 70 25.29 -75.50 -2.29
C ASP A 70 24.84 -74.17 -2.90
N PHE A 71 23.99 -73.42 -2.19
CA PHE A 71 23.53 -72.10 -2.61
C PHE A 71 24.66 -71.08 -2.61
N ARG A 72 25.53 -71.10 -1.58
CA ARG A 72 26.74 -70.28 -1.53
C ARG A 72 27.65 -70.57 -2.72
N ASP A 73 27.90 -71.84 -3.02
CA ASP A 73 28.72 -72.24 -4.16
C ASP A 73 28.11 -71.78 -5.49
N THR A 74 26.79 -71.85 -5.60
CA THR A 74 26.07 -71.36 -6.77
C THR A 74 26.17 -69.84 -6.91
N ILE A 75 26.07 -69.09 -5.80
CA ILE A 75 26.29 -67.64 -5.78
C ILE A 75 27.73 -67.31 -6.14
N GLU A 76 28.72 -68.04 -5.61
CA GLU A 76 30.13 -67.80 -5.90
C GLU A 76 30.44 -68.05 -7.39
N LYS A 77 29.90 -69.13 -7.97
CA LYS A 77 29.98 -69.40 -9.41
C LYS A 77 29.30 -68.30 -10.23
N THR A 78 28.13 -67.84 -9.80
CA THR A 78 27.37 -66.77 -10.48
C THR A 78 28.11 -65.43 -10.39
N ASN A 79 28.71 -65.10 -9.25
CA ASN A 79 29.50 -63.88 -9.07
C ASN A 79 30.76 -63.91 -9.94
N ARG A 80 31.50 -65.03 -9.97
CA ARG A 80 32.66 -65.18 -10.87
C ARG A 80 32.28 -65.05 -12.34
N LEU A 81 31.15 -65.62 -12.75
CA LEU A 81 30.64 -65.48 -14.10
C LEU A 81 30.24 -64.02 -14.39
N ALA A 82 29.53 -63.37 -13.48
CA ALA A 82 29.13 -61.97 -13.61
C ALA A 82 30.33 -61.03 -13.69
N GLU A 83 31.35 -61.21 -12.84
CA GLU A 83 32.61 -60.45 -12.91
C GLU A 83 33.31 -60.64 -14.26
N THR A 84 33.37 -61.88 -14.75
CA THR A 84 33.98 -62.19 -16.05
C THR A 84 33.20 -61.55 -17.21
N VAL A 85 31.87 -61.61 -17.16
CA VAL A 85 30.98 -61.01 -18.17
C VAL A 85 31.08 -59.48 -18.10
N SER A 86 30.97 -58.87 -16.92
CA SER A 86 31.13 -57.43 -16.75
C SER A 86 32.52 -56.94 -17.18
N ALA A 87 33.59 -57.69 -16.91
CA ALA A 87 34.93 -57.35 -17.38
C ALA A 87 35.03 -57.41 -18.91
N LYS A 88 34.42 -58.42 -19.55
CA LYS A 88 34.35 -58.52 -21.02
C LYS A 88 33.48 -57.41 -21.63
N VAL A 89 32.34 -57.10 -21.02
CA VAL A 89 31.45 -56.01 -21.46
C VAL A 89 32.14 -54.66 -21.31
N ARG A 90 32.81 -54.38 -20.19
CA ARG A 90 33.61 -53.14 -20.04
C ARG A 90 34.72 -53.02 -21.09
N LYS A 91 35.40 -54.13 -21.42
CA LYS A 91 36.40 -54.15 -22.50
C LYS A 91 35.77 -53.89 -23.87
N LEU A 92 34.59 -54.47 -24.12
CA LEU A 92 33.82 -54.25 -25.35
C LEU A 92 33.31 -52.81 -25.44
N ASP A 93 32.78 -52.25 -24.36
CA ASP A 93 32.28 -50.87 -24.30
C ASP A 93 33.42 -49.87 -24.44
N LEU A 94 34.59 -50.14 -23.85
CA LEU A 94 35.80 -49.33 -24.07
C LEU A 94 36.23 -49.39 -25.53
N ALA A 95 36.23 -50.56 -26.15
CA ALA A 95 36.55 -50.71 -27.57
C ALA A 95 35.53 -49.99 -28.45
N ARG A 96 34.23 -50.15 -28.17
CA ARG A 96 33.13 -49.47 -28.89
C ARG A 96 33.22 -47.96 -28.74
N SER A 97 33.45 -47.45 -27.53
CA SER A 97 33.62 -46.03 -27.24
C SER A 97 34.81 -45.46 -28.02
N ARG A 98 35.96 -46.16 -28.04
CA ARG A 98 37.12 -45.75 -28.85
C ARG A 98 36.85 -45.80 -30.34
N VAL A 99 36.09 -46.79 -30.83
CA VAL A 99 35.71 -46.88 -32.25
C VAL A 99 34.76 -45.74 -32.62
N CYS A 100 33.76 -45.44 -31.80
CA CYS A 100 32.86 -44.29 -32.01
C CYS A 100 33.63 -42.96 -31.97
N GLU A 101 34.57 -42.81 -31.04
CA GLU A 101 35.45 -41.64 -30.97
C GLU A 101 36.33 -41.52 -32.22
N CYS A 102 36.94 -42.63 -32.67
CA CYS A 102 37.72 -42.65 -33.91
C CYS A 102 36.86 -42.33 -35.14
N GLN A 103 35.64 -42.86 -35.21
CA GLN A 103 34.70 -42.57 -36.29
C GLN A 103 34.30 -41.08 -36.31
N SER A 104 34.03 -40.49 -35.15
CA SER A 104 33.79 -39.05 -35.02
C SER A 104 35.00 -38.26 -35.51
N ARG A 105 36.22 -38.62 -35.05
CA ARG A 105 37.46 -37.95 -35.46
C ARG A 105 37.71 -38.02 -36.97
N VAL A 106 37.47 -39.17 -37.60
CA VAL A 106 37.61 -39.32 -39.05
C VAL A 106 36.58 -38.47 -39.79
N HIS A 107 35.35 -38.40 -39.29
CA HIS A 107 34.32 -37.52 -39.85
C HIS A 107 34.73 -36.04 -39.71
N ASP A 108 35.27 -35.66 -38.55
CA ASP A 108 35.75 -34.29 -38.29
C ASP A 108 36.94 -33.92 -39.20
N ILE A 109 37.86 -34.85 -39.49
CA ILE A 109 38.97 -34.60 -40.43
C ILE A 109 38.48 -34.46 -41.87
N LEU A 110 37.54 -35.31 -42.31
CA LEU A 110 36.93 -35.21 -43.64
C LEU A 110 36.17 -33.89 -43.80
N ASP A 111 35.40 -33.51 -42.77
CA ASP A 111 34.69 -32.24 -42.73
C ASP A 111 35.66 -31.04 -42.72
N LEU A 112 36.81 -31.14 -42.05
CA LEU A 112 37.85 -30.09 -42.07
C LEU A 112 38.39 -29.88 -43.49
N GLN A 113 38.69 -30.95 -44.22
CA GLN A 113 39.14 -30.86 -45.61
C GLN A 113 38.06 -30.26 -46.52
N LEU A 114 36.81 -30.71 -46.38
CA LEU A 114 35.67 -30.15 -47.12
C LEU A 114 35.42 -28.68 -46.80
N CYS A 115 35.60 -28.26 -45.53
CA CYS A 115 35.48 -26.86 -45.15
C CYS A 115 36.63 -26.02 -45.70
N SER A 116 37.87 -26.53 -45.71
CA SER A 116 39.03 -25.84 -46.29
C SER A 116 38.85 -25.58 -47.79
N GLU A 117 38.47 -26.63 -48.54
CA GLU A 117 38.21 -26.52 -49.97
C GLU A 117 36.98 -25.66 -50.27
N GLY A 118 35.91 -25.83 -49.48
CA GLY A 118 34.65 -25.09 -49.59
C GLY A 118 34.80 -23.59 -49.31
N VAL A 119 35.61 -23.19 -48.32
CA VAL A 119 35.89 -21.78 -48.06
C VAL A 119 36.75 -21.17 -49.17
N ALA A 120 37.74 -21.90 -49.66
CA ALA A 120 38.60 -21.43 -50.76
C ALA A 120 37.83 -21.27 -52.08
N THR A 121 36.87 -22.16 -52.39
CA THR A 121 35.98 -22.03 -53.56
C THR A 121 34.98 -20.89 -53.38
N ALA A 122 34.37 -20.78 -52.20
CA ALA A 122 33.43 -19.71 -51.87
C ALA A 122 34.05 -18.30 -51.98
N LEU A 123 35.29 -18.13 -51.50
CA LEU A 123 36.03 -16.87 -51.62
C LEU A 123 36.35 -16.52 -53.09
N ARG A 124 36.63 -17.52 -53.95
CA ARG A 124 36.85 -17.29 -55.38
C ARG A 124 35.57 -16.90 -56.14
N ASN A 125 34.44 -17.44 -55.72
CA ASN A 125 33.14 -17.20 -56.35
C ASN A 125 32.39 -15.99 -55.76
N GLU A 126 32.99 -15.28 -54.80
CA GLU A 126 32.36 -14.21 -54.01
C GLU A 126 31.05 -14.63 -53.30
N ASP A 127 30.86 -15.93 -53.06
CA ASP A 127 29.70 -16.46 -52.34
C ASP A 127 30.00 -16.55 -50.83
N TYR A 128 29.84 -15.41 -50.16
CA TYR A 128 30.16 -15.27 -48.73
C TYR A 128 29.23 -16.07 -47.80
N GLU A 129 28.03 -16.46 -48.25
CA GLU A 129 27.07 -17.23 -47.43
C GLU A 129 27.51 -18.68 -47.28
N GLN A 130 27.89 -19.31 -48.39
CA GLN A 130 28.43 -20.67 -48.38
C GLN A 130 29.76 -20.70 -47.62
N GLY A 131 30.63 -19.71 -47.86
CA GLY A 131 31.88 -19.57 -47.11
C GLY A 131 31.66 -19.47 -45.61
N ALA A 132 30.67 -18.68 -45.17
CA ALA A 132 30.33 -18.53 -43.76
C ALA A 132 29.68 -19.79 -43.17
N ALA A 133 28.91 -20.56 -43.94
CA ALA A 133 28.37 -21.85 -43.51
C ALA A 133 29.48 -22.88 -43.24
N HIS A 134 30.48 -22.94 -44.12
CA HIS A 134 31.67 -23.77 -43.90
C HIS A 134 32.50 -23.31 -42.70
N VAL A 135 32.68 -22.00 -42.50
CA VAL A 135 33.34 -21.45 -41.32
C VAL A 135 32.55 -21.73 -40.04
N ARG A 136 31.21 -21.66 -40.07
CA ARG A 136 30.36 -22.03 -38.92
C ARG A 136 30.55 -23.49 -38.53
N ARG A 137 30.55 -24.39 -39.52
CA ARG A 137 30.79 -25.82 -39.29
C ARG A 137 32.15 -26.04 -38.64
N TYR A 138 33.19 -25.37 -39.15
CA TYR A 138 34.52 -25.37 -38.52
C TYR A 138 34.51 -24.85 -37.08
N LEU A 139 33.86 -23.72 -36.80
CA LEU A 139 33.79 -23.15 -35.44
C LEU A 139 32.98 -24.00 -34.46
N SER A 140 32.10 -24.87 -34.95
CA SER A 140 31.38 -25.85 -34.12
C SER A 140 32.18 -27.11 -33.80
N MET A 141 33.34 -27.31 -34.44
CA MET A 141 34.24 -28.43 -34.16
C MET A 141 35.13 -28.11 -32.96
N ASP A 142 35.44 -29.12 -32.14
CA ASP A 142 36.30 -28.94 -30.98
C ASP A 142 37.77 -28.80 -31.41
N GLN A 143 38.24 -27.55 -31.41
CA GLN A 143 39.60 -27.19 -31.81
C GLN A 143 40.67 -27.95 -31.00
N LYS A 144 40.40 -28.30 -29.73
CA LYS A 144 41.35 -29.03 -28.89
C LYS A 144 41.49 -30.50 -29.29
N ILE A 145 40.45 -31.10 -29.87
CA ILE A 145 40.46 -32.48 -30.36
C ILE A 145 41.19 -32.55 -31.70
N LEU A 146 41.01 -31.54 -32.56
CA LEU A 146 41.69 -31.43 -33.84
C LEU A 146 43.20 -31.20 -33.68
N GLU A 147 43.62 -30.32 -32.76
CA GLU A 147 45.04 -30.07 -32.47
C GLU A 147 45.74 -31.32 -31.90
N ARG A 148 45.09 -32.05 -30.99
CA ARG A 148 45.62 -33.33 -30.46
C ARG A 148 45.72 -34.43 -31.51
N THR A 149 44.76 -34.47 -32.44
CA THR A 149 44.75 -35.50 -33.50
C THR A 149 45.84 -35.22 -34.56
N ALA A 150 46.20 -33.95 -34.78
CA ALA A 150 47.34 -33.59 -35.62
C ALA A 150 48.70 -33.99 -35.01
N ASP A 151 48.81 -34.01 -33.68
CA ASP A 151 50.03 -34.44 -32.99
C ASP A 151 50.27 -35.96 -33.05
N ASP A 152 49.20 -36.77 -33.01
CA ASP A 152 49.26 -38.24 -32.97
C ASP A 152 49.55 -38.91 -34.35
N VAL A 153 49.26 -38.23 -35.47
CA VAL A 153 49.43 -38.79 -36.83
C VAL A 153 50.70 -38.22 -37.48
N SER A 154 51.82 -38.93 -37.33
CA SER A 154 53.16 -38.45 -37.71
C SER A 154 53.43 -38.32 -39.23
N GLU A 155 52.58 -38.86 -40.11
CA GLU A 155 52.79 -38.82 -41.58
C GLU A 155 51.99 -37.73 -42.31
N ASP A 156 50.90 -37.21 -41.73
CA ASP A 156 49.99 -36.21 -42.36
C ASP A 156 49.99 -34.84 -41.67
N ARG A 157 50.99 -34.57 -40.81
CA ARG A 157 51.11 -33.32 -40.04
C ARG A 157 51.05 -32.06 -40.89
N VAL A 158 51.59 -32.10 -42.11
CA VAL A 158 51.66 -30.92 -43.00
C VAL A 158 50.30 -30.58 -43.60
N THR A 159 49.49 -31.60 -43.91
CA THR A 159 48.20 -31.45 -44.59
C THR A 159 47.12 -30.96 -43.64
N ILE A 160 47.08 -31.48 -42.41
CA ILE A 160 46.05 -31.13 -41.41
C ILE A 160 46.35 -29.79 -40.74
N ALA A 161 47.60 -29.55 -40.30
CA ALA A 161 47.99 -28.25 -39.74
C ALA A 161 47.98 -27.13 -40.80
N GLY A 162 48.34 -27.44 -42.05
CA GLY A 162 48.22 -26.53 -43.18
C GLY A 162 46.77 -26.19 -43.52
N SER A 163 45.86 -27.16 -43.49
CA SER A 163 44.42 -26.93 -43.69
C SER A 163 43.81 -26.11 -42.56
N LEU A 164 44.22 -26.33 -41.31
CA LEU A 164 43.80 -25.53 -40.16
C LEU A 164 44.29 -24.07 -40.26
N ALA A 165 45.56 -23.87 -40.61
CA ALA A 165 46.13 -22.53 -40.80
C ALA A 165 45.47 -21.80 -41.99
N THR A 166 45.22 -22.52 -43.09
CA THR A 166 44.52 -21.97 -44.27
C THR A 166 43.08 -21.61 -43.94
N LEU A 167 42.37 -22.42 -43.15
CA LEU A 167 41.01 -22.12 -42.67
C LEU A 167 40.98 -20.92 -41.72
N GLN A 168 41.93 -20.81 -40.79
CA GLN A 168 42.04 -19.65 -39.90
C GLN A 168 42.33 -18.36 -40.69
N GLN A 169 43.24 -18.44 -41.66
CA GLN A 169 43.55 -17.31 -42.54
C GLN A 169 42.35 -16.93 -43.42
N ALA A 170 41.67 -17.92 -44.02
CA ALA A 170 40.50 -17.71 -44.85
C ALA A 170 39.30 -17.19 -44.04
N ALA A 171 39.11 -17.66 -42.81
CA ALA A 171 38.11 -17.14 -41.89
C ALA A 171 38.41 -15.68 -41.51
N SER A 172 39.67 -15.33 -41.21
CA SER A 172 40.07 -13.94 -40.93
C SER A 172 39.88 -13.03 -42.14
N GLN A 173 40.21 -13.51 -43.35
CA GLN A 173 39.98 -12.78 -44.59
C GLN A 173 38.49 -12.57 -44.84
N LEU A 174 37.67 -13.63 -44.68
CA LEU A 174 36.23 -13.57 -44.84
C LEU A 174 35.60 -12.59 -43.83
N ARG A 175 36.02 -12.61 -42.57
CA ARG A 175 35.61 -11.63 -41.55
C ARG A 175 35.91 -10.20 -41.98
N THR A 176 37.11 -9.94 -42.49
CA THR A 176 37.53 -8.60 -42.94
C THR A 176 36.73 -8.14 -44.16
N VAL A 177 36.54 -9.02 -45.14
CA VAL A 177 35.80 -8.72 -46.37
C VAL A 177 34.32 -8.47 -46.07
N VAL A 178 33.68 -9.31 -45.27
CA VAL A 178 32.27 -9.13 -44.86
C VAL A 178 32.10 -7.83 -44.08
N THR A 179 33.03 -7.52 -43.18
CA THR A 179 33.01 -6.28 -42.40
C THR A 179 33.10 -5.04 -43.29
N ARG A 180 34.00 -5.05 -44.28
CA ARG A 180 34.15 -3.97 -45.25
C ARG A 180 32.95 -3.84 -46.19
N LYS A 181 32.44 -4.97 -46.71
CA LYS A 181 31.25 -5.00 -47.59
C LYS A 181 29.99 -4.56 -46.85
N PHE A 182 29.88 -4.85 -45.55
CA PHE A 182 28.82 -4.31 -44.72
C PHE A 182 28.92 -2.78 -44.60
N ASP A 183 30.11 -2.24 -44.33
CA ASP A 183 30.32 -0.79 -44.25
C ASP A 183 30.02 -0.10 -45.61
N ASP A 184 30.45 -0.71 -46.72
CA ASP A 184 30.13 -0.23 -48.07
C ASP A 184 28.61 -0.23 -48.33
N ALA A 185 27.89 -1.28 -47.89
CA ALA A 185 26.44 -1.39 -48.01
C ALA A 185 25.68 -0.38 -47.13
N VAL A 186 26.22 -0.06 -45.96
CA VAL A 186 25.72 1.01 -45.09
C VAL A 186 25.87 2.37 -45.77
N MET A 187 27.00 2.62 -46.42
CA MET A 187 27.24 3.87 -47.17
C MET A 187 26.36 4.02 -48.41
N SER A 188 26.01 2.91 -49.08
CA SER A 188 25.13 2.93 -50.26
C SER A 188 23.63 2.88 -49.93
N GLU A 189 23.27 2.84 -48.64
CA GLU A 189 21.89 2.70 -48.12
C GLU A 189 21.11 1.47 -48.64
N ASP A 190 21.80 0.41 -49.06
CA ASP A 190 21.15 -0.81 -49.55
C ASP A 190 20.66 -1.70 -48.40
N LEU A 191 19.37 -1.59 -48.09
CA LEU A 191 18.69 -2.37 -47.04
C LEU A 191 18.82 -3.89 -47.23
N ALA A 192 18.75 -4.37 -48.47
CA ALA A 192 18.78 -5.80 -48.75
C ALA A 192 20.18 -6.38 -48.49
N SER A 193 21.23 -5.66 -48.90
CA SER A 193 22.61 -6.05 -48.64
C SER A 193 22.97 -5.95 -47.15
N VAL A 194 22.50 -4.93 -46.44
CA VAL A 194 22.72 -4.80 -44.98
C VAL A 194 22.10 -5.98 -44.23
N GLU A 195 20.86 -6.36 -44.53
CA GLU A 195 20.23 -7.54 -43.91
C GLU A 195 20.92 -8.85 -44.29
N ARG A 196 21.37 -8.98 -45.55
CA ARG A 196 22.10 -10.16 -46.03
C ARG A 196 23.40 -10.35 -45.27
N PHE A 197 24.23 -9.31 -45.18
CA PHE A 197 25.49 -9.38 -44.44
C PHE A 197 25.25 -9.49 -42.93
N PHE A 198 24.19 -8.89 -42.37
CA PHE A 198 23.80 -9.04 -40.98
C PHE A 198 23.54 -10.51 -40.58
N LYS A 199 22.97 -11.32 -41.49
CA LYS A 199 22.77 -12.76 -41.27
C LYS A 199 24.07 -13.58 -41.31
N ILE A 200 25.13 -13.05 -41.91
CA ILE A 200 26.42 -13.72 -42.08
C ILE A 200 27.30 -13.57 -40.82
N PHE A 201 27.24 -12.44 -40.11
CA PHE A 201 28.04 -12.21 -38.89
C PHE A 201 27.92 -13.31 -37.81
N PRO A 202 26.72 -13.85 -37.49
CA PRO A 202 26.57 -14.96 -36.57
C PRO A 202 27.29 -16.22 -37.02
N LEU A 203 27.26 -16.51 -38.33
CA LEU A 203 27.88 -17.70 -38.91
C LEU A 203 29.41 -17.67 -38.75
N LEU A 204 29.99 -16.47 -38.70
CA LEU A 204 31.44 -16.26 -38.52
C LEU A 204 31.89 -16.21 -37.06
N GLY A 205 30.96 -16.39 -36.11
CA GLY A 205 31.21 -16.24 -34.67
C GLY A 205 31.35 -14.79 -34.20
N MET A 206 30.99 -13.82 -35.05
CA MET A 206 31.11 -12.37 -34.77
C MET A 206 29.77 -11.77 -34.34
N HIS A 207 29.12 -12.41 -33.35
CA HIS A 207 27.78 -11.99 -32.90
C HIS A 207 27.77 -10.55 -32.36
N ASP A 208 28.76 -10.19 -31.55
CA ASP A 208 28.78 -8.89 -30.87
C ASP A 208 29.18 -7.74 -31.81
N GLU A 209 30.09 -8.00 -32.74
CA GLU A 209 30.53 -7.01 -33.73
C GLU A 209 29.44 -6.73 -34.78
N GLY A 210 28.76 -7.78 -35.25
CA GLY A 210 27.62 -7.65 -36.18
C GLY A 210 26.46 -6.88 -35.58
N LEU A 211 26.08 -7.20 -34.32
CA LEU A 211 25.06 -6.44 -33.60
C LEU A 211 25.48 -4.99 -33.38
N GLY A 212 26.74 -4.75 -32.98
CA GLY A 212 27.26 -3.39 -32.77
C GLY A 212 27.16 -2.53 -34.03
N LYS A 213 27.67 -3.03 -35.17
CA LYS A 213 27.65 -2.31 -36.45
C LYS A 213 26.23 -2.08 -36.98
N PHE A 214 25.37 -3.08 -36.89
CA PHE A 214 23.97 -2.96 -37.29
C PHE A 214 23.21 -1.96 -36.42
N CYS A 215 23.43 -1.98 -35.10
CA CYS A 215 22.84 -0.99 -34.20
C CYS A 215 23.34 0.42 -34.51
N LEU A 216 24.62 0.61 -34.85
CA LEU A 216 25.15 1.91 -35.26
C LEU A 216 24.49 2.43 -36.55
N TYR A 217 24.27 1.56 -37.53
CA TYR A 217 23.50 1.91 -38.73
C TYR A 217 22.07 2.36 -38.40
N LEU A 218 21.36 1.60 -37.57
CA LEU A 218 20.02 1.95 -37.10
C LEU A 218 20.00 3.28 -36.33
N CYS A 219 21.04 3.54 -35.51
CA CYS A 219 21.22 4.80 -34.80
C CYS A 219 21.38 5.99 -35.77
N SER A 220 22.14 5.83 -36.85
CA SER A 220 22.28 6.87 -37.88
C SER A 220 20.95 7.19 -38.56
N LYS A 221 20.17 6.16 -38.93
CA LYS A 221 18.83 6.37 -39.52
C LYS A 221 17.87 7.03 -38.54
N LEU A 222 17.88 6.58 -37.28
CA LEU A 222 17.07 7.19 -36.22
C LEU A 222 17.45 8.66 -36.02
N GLN A 223 18.73 8.98 -36.01
CA GLN A 223 19.23 10.35 -35.89
C GLN A 223 18.71 11.25 -37.02
N GLU A 224 18.74 10.79 -38.28
CA GLU A 224 18.21 11.57 -39.40
C GLU A 224 16.70 11.80 -39.30
N THR A 225 15.94 10.76 -38.95
CA THR A 225 14.49 10.88 -38.75
C THR A 225 14.17 11.83 -37.59
N ALA A 226 14.89 11.71 -36.46
CA ALA A 226 14.71 12.57 -35.30
C ALA A 226 15.03 14.03 -35.63
N GLN A 227 16.10 14.30 -36.39
CA GLN A 227 16.45 15.66 -36.82
C GLN A 227 15.42 16.25 -37.78
N LYS A 228 14.87 15.46 -38.70
CA LYS A 228 13.77 15.89 -39.58
C LYS A 228 12.53 16.26 -38.77
N ASN A 229 12.13 15.40 -37.83
CA ASN A 229 10.98 15.67 -36.95
C ASN A 229 11.19 16.90 -36.07
N LEU A 230 12.40 17.10 -35.54
CA LEU A 230 12.76 18.29 -34.77
C LEU A 230 12.74 19.56 -35.62
N ARG A 231 13.13 19.51 -36.90
CA ARG A 231 12.98 20.65 -37.83
C ARG A 231 11.51 20.97 -38.09
N SER A 232 10.69 19.94 -38.35
CA SER A 232 9.24 20.12 -38.52
C SER A 232 8.57 20.70 -37.27
N ALA A 233 9.06 20.36 -36.08
CA ALA A 233 8.60 20.97 -34.82
C ALA A 233 8.88 22.49 -34.74
N PHE A 234 9.99 22.97 -35.31
CA PHE A 234 10.29 24.41 -35.38
C PHE A 234 9.41 25.19 -36.37
N GLU A 235 8.85 24.51 -37.37
CA GLU A 235 8.01 25.14 -38.40
C GLU A 235 6.56 25.38 -37.93
N VAL A 236 6.15 24.77 -36.80
CA VAL A 236 4.83 24.95 -36.20
C VAL A 236 4.72 26.33 -35.56
N LYS A 237 3.77 27.15 -36.04
CA LYS A 237 3.54 28.51 -35.52
C LYS A 237 2.91 28.49 -34.12
N VAL A 238 3.24 29.50 -33.31
CA VAL A 238 2.78 29.70 -31.91
C VAL A 238 1.25 29.81 -31.75
N ASN A 239 0.51 30.09 -32.83
CA ASN A 239 -0.95 30.25 -32.83
C ASN A 239 -1.76 28.97 -33.13
N ASP A 240 -1.10 27.82 -33.34
CA ASP A 240 -1.80 26.54 -33.51
C ASP A 240 -2.13 25.96 -32.12
N ASP A 241 -3.32 25.37 -31.92
CA ASP A 241 -3.68 24.70 -30.66
C ASP A 241 -2.65 23.59 -30.33
N ARG A 242 -2.05 23.01 -31.38
CA ARG A 242 -0.97 22.02 -31.30
C ARG A 242 0.36 22.58 -30.83
N ALA A 243 0.55 23.90 -30.84
CA ALA A 243 1.77 24.56 -30.36
C ALA A 243 2.09 24.19 -28.90
N SER A 244 1.07 23.86 -28.10
CA SER A 244 1.16 23.43 -26.71
C SER A 244 1.64 21.98 -26.51
N VAL A 245 1.74 21.17 -27.58
CA VAL A 245 2.06 19.73 -27.50
C VAL A 245 3.26 19.34 -28.38
N VAL A 246 3.78 20.24 -29.20
CA VAL A 246 4.79 19.97 -30.23
C VAL A 246 6.00 19.18 -29.73
N TYR A 247 6.53 19.51 -28.55
CA TYR A 247 7.71 18.81 -28.02
C TYR A 247 7.38 17.42 -27.50
N ALA A 248 6.21 17.24 -26.89
CA ALA A 248 5.70 15.93 -26.47
C ALA A 248 5.42 15.02 -27.68
N ASP A 249 4.89 15.57 -28.78
CA ASP A 249 4.67 14.84 -30.03
C ASP A 249 6.01 14.46 -30.69
N THR A 250 7.00 15.36 -30.67
CA THR A 250 8.35 15.07 -31.20
C THR A 250 9.02 13.94 -30.42
N MET A 251 8.88 13.92 -29.09
CA MET A 251 9.33 12.79 -28.26
C MET A 251 8.57 11.50 -28.60
N THR A 252 7.26 11.59 -28.81
CA THR A 252 6.42 10.44 -29.18
C THR A 252 6.88 9.83 -30.50
N LEU A 253 7.14 10.66 -31.52
CA LEU A 253 7.66 10.20 -32.81
C LEU A 253 9.03 9.52 -32.69
N LEU A 254 9.89 10.00 -31.80
CA LEU A 254 11.17 9.35 -31.52
C LEU A 254 10.97 7.97 -30.88
N PHE A 255 10.11 7.88 -29.86
CA PHE A 255 9.82 6.62 -29.17
C PHE A 255 9.14 5.60 -30.08
N GLU A 256 8.17 6.02 -30.90
CA GLU A 256 7.51 5.18 -31.90
C GLU A 256 8.49 4.72 -32.99
N GLY A 257 9.41 5.60 -33.41
CA GLY A 257 10.49 5.24 -34.33
C GLY A 257 11.36 4.12 -33.77
N ILE A 258 11.79 4.22 -32.51
CA ILE A 258 12.57 3.17 -31.85
C ILE A 258 11.75 1.89 -31.66
N ALA A 259 10.50 2.00 -31.24
CA ALA A 259 9.61 0.85 -31.06
C ALA A 259 9.44 0.09 -32.37
N ARG A 260 9.21 0.80 -33.48
CA ARG A 260 9.09 0.21 -34.83
C ARG A 260 10.38 -0.48 -35.28
N ILE A 261 11.55 0.13 -35.02
CA ILE A 261 12.85 -0.49 -35.32
C ILE A 261 13.00 -1.80 -34.56
N ILE A 262 12.67 -1.82 -33.26
CA ILE A 262 12.72 -3.02 -32.44
C ILE A 262 11.75 -4.08 -32.96
N GLU A 263 10.51 -3.73 -33.30
CA GLU A 263 9.51 -4.68 -33.78
C GLU A 263 9.87 -5.35 -35.11
N ILE A 264 10.46 -4.61 -36.05
CA ILE A 264 10.87 -5.14 -37.35
C ILE A 264 12.08 -6.07 -37.20
N HIS A 265 13.06 -5.70 -36.37
CA HIS A 265 14.34 -6.42 -36.30
C HIS A 265 14.41 -7.47 -35.19
N GLN A 266 13.49 -7.48 -34.21
CA GLN A 266 13.45 -8.48 -33.15
C GLN A 266 13.36 -9.93 -33.70
N PRO A 267 12.46 -10.28 -34.63
CA PRO A 267 12.38 -11.66 -35.16
C PRO A 267 13.67 -12.09 -35.87
N ILE A 268 14.34 -11.16 -36.54
CA ILE A 268 15.60 -11.42 -37.26
C ILE A 268 16.72 -11.71 -36.24
N ILE A 269 16.79 -10.92 -35.16
CA ILE A 269 17.79 -11.12 -34.10
C ILE A 269 17.55 -12.46 -33.39
N GLU A 270 16.31 -12.75 -33.01
CA GLU A 270 15.95 -14.02 -32.34
C GLU A 270 16.26 -15.24 -33.23
N THR A 271 15.99 -15.16 -34.54
CA THR A 271 16.20 -16.27 -35.48
C THR A 271 17.68 -16.55 -35.75
N TYR A 272 18.50 -15.51 -35.93
CA TYR A 272 19.89 -15.66 -36.40
C TYR A 272 20.96 -15.53 -35.30
N TYR A 273 20.71 -14.72 -34.27
CA TYR A 273 21.65 -14.47 -33.17
C TYR A 273 21.29 -15.22 -31.88
N GLY A 274 20.06 -15.74 -31.81
CA GLY A 274 19.53 -16.47 -30.65
C GLY A 274 18.90 -15.56 -29.59
N PRO A 275 18.11 -16.14 -28.67
CA PRO A 275 17.41 -15.40 -27.63
C PRO A 275 18.38 -14.80 -26.61
N GLY A 276 18.01 -13.65 -26.03
CA GLY A 276 18.79 -12.94 -24.99
C GLY A 276 19.79 -11.92 -25.53
N LYS A 277 19.94 -11.80 -26.85
CA LYS A 277 20.79 -10.78 -27.49
C LYS A 277 20.08 -9.43 -27.71
N LEU A 278 18.77 -9.37 -27.47
CA LEU A 278 17.99 -8.13 -27.60
C LEU A 278 18.44 -7.06 -26.61
N LEU A 279 18.87 -7.46 -25.41
CA LEU A 279 19.36 -6.54 -24.37
C LEU A 279 20.48 -5.63 -24.90
N LYS A 280 21.47 -6.20 -25.60
CA LYS A 280 22.58 -5.42 -26.18
C LYS A 280 22.11 -4.41 -27.23
N THR A 281 21.18 -4.82 -28.10
CA THR A 281 20.57 -3.95 -29.11
C THR A 281 19.84 -2.78 -28.46
N VAL A 282 19.03 -3.07 -27.43
CA VAL A 282 18.30 -2.04 -26.67
C VAL A 282 19.26 -1.09 -25.96
N THR A 283 20.37 -1.57 -25.40
CA THR A 283 21.39 -0.71 -24.77
C THR A 283 22.00 0.29 -25.75
N ILE A 284 22.30 -0.12 -26.99
CA ILE A 284 22.87 0.79 -27.99
C ILE A 284 21.82 1.79 -28.48
N LEU A 285 20.60 1.32 -28.76
CA LEU A 285 19.50 2.20 -29.17
C LEU A 285 19.11 3.20 -28.08
N GLN A 286 19.13 2.80 -26.80
CA GLN A 286 18.85 3.69 -25.67
C GLN A 286 19.88 4.82 -25.58
N LYS A 287 21.17 4.55 -25.82
CA LYS A 287 22.20 5.60 -25.84
C LYS A 287 21.96 6.64 -26.93
N GLU A 288 21.45 6.22 -28.09
CA GLU A 288 21.10 7.16 -29.15
C GLU A 288 19.80 7.91 -28.84
N CYS A 289 18.82 7.24 -28.24
CA CYS A 289 17.61 7.85 -27.69
C CYS A 289 17.98 9.00 -26.73
N ASP A 290 18.85 8.72 -25.77
CA ASP A 290 19.36 9.68 -24.79
C ASP A 290 19.98 10.93 -25.45
N ARG A 291 20.81 10.74 -26.49
CA ARG A 291 21.42 11.86 -27.23
C ARG A 291 20.41 12.74 -27.94
N GLN A 292 19.38 12.16 -28.56
CA GLN A 292 18.36 12.93 -29.27
C GLN A 292 17.40 13.60 -28.29
N ILE A 293 17.04 12.93 -27.20
CA ILE A 293 16.18 13.50 -26.15
C ILE A 293 16.86 14.68 -25.48
N LYS A 294 18.17 14.61 -25.21
CA LYS A 294 18.93 15.75 -24.69
C LYS A 294 18.77 17.01 -25.54
N LYS A 295 18.80 16.86 -26.88
CA LYS A 295 18.62 17.98 -27.82
C LYS A 295 17.19 18.51 -27.80
N ILE A 296 16.20 17.61 -27.90
CA ILE A 296 14.77 17.97 -27.84
C ILE A 296 14.47 18.70 -26.52
N PHE A 297 15.00 18.18 -25.42
CA PHE A 297 14.81 18.71 -24.07
C PHE A 297 15.48 20.07 -23.86
N ALA A 298 16.72 20.25 -24.33
CA ALA A 298 17.41 21.53 -24.26
C ALA A 298 16.64 22.63 -25.01
N GLU A 299 16.12 22.32 -26.20
CA GLU A 299 15.30 23.25 -26.98
C GLU A 299 13.94 23.52 -26.33
N PHE A 300 13.30 22.50 -25.76
CA PHE A 300 12.06 22.67 -24.98
C PHE A 300 12.26 23.61 -23.78
N MET A 301 13.29 23.37 -22.97
CA MET A 301 13.61 24.19 -21.80
C MET A 301 13.90 25.65 -22.18
N LYS A 302 14.60 25.86 -23.30
CA LYS A 302 14.93 27.18 -23.82
C LYS A 302 13.72 27.92 -24.38
N ASN A 303 12.91 27.28 -25.23
CA ASN A 303 11.78 27.92 -25.90
C ASN A 303 10.60 28.18 -24.96
N ARG A 304 10.37 27.31 -23.96
CA ARG A 304 9.31 27.51 -22.95
C ARG A 304 9.75 28.34 -21.75
N GLY A 305 11.06 28.56 -21.59
CA GLY A 305 11.62 29.36 -20.51
C GLY A 305 11.30 28.81 -19.11
N ILE A 306 11.22 27.48 -18.98
CA ILE A 306 10.76 26.81 -17.74
C ILE A 306 11.66 27.18 -16.55
N SER A 307 12.98 27.17 -16.73
CA SER A 307 13.92 27.55 -15.67
C SER A 307 13.70 28.98 -15.20
N LYS A 308 13.37 29.91 -16.11
CA LYS A 308 13.06 31.31 -15.76
C LYS A 308 11.73 31.40 -15.02
N LYS A 309 10.70 30.70 -15.47
CA LYS A 309 9.39 30.66 -14.78
C LYS A 309 9.50 30.09 -13.37
N VAL A 310 10.21 28.98 -13.21
CA VAL A 310 10.47 28.37 -11.89
C VAL A 310 11.25 29.32 -10.98
N GLN A 311 12.27 30.02 -11.50
CA GLN A 311 13.00 31.04 -10.74
C GLN A 311 12.10 32.21 -10.33
N SER A 312 11.32 32.78 -11.25
CA SER A 312 10.39 33.87 -10.96
C SER A 312 9.33 33.48 -9.93
N ILE A 313 8.84 32.24 -9.97
CA ILE A 313 7.91 31.69 -8.99
C ILE A 313 8.57 31.54 -7.62
N ASN A 314 9.78 30.97 -7.56
CA ASN A 314 10.51 30.84 -6.30
C ASN A 314 10.86 32.20 -5.67
N GLU A 315 11.14 33.21 -6.50
CA GLU A 315 11.35 34.59 -6.05
C GLU A 315 10.06 35.27 -5.59
N TYR A 316 8.95 35.04 -6.29
CA TYR A 316 7.63 35.51 -5.87
C TYR A 316 7.25 34.95 -4.50
N MET A 317 7.42 33.64 -4.30
CA MET A 317 7.16 32.96 -3.03
C MET A 317 8.01 33.52 -1.88
N ARG A 318 9.21 34.06 -2.17
CA ARG A 318 10.10 34.65 -1.17
C ARG A 318 9.88 36.14 -0.93
N LYS A 319 9.44 36.91 -1.94
CA LYS A 319 9.48 38.38 -1.91
C LYS A 319 8.16 39.08 -2.24
N GLN A 320 7.11 38.38 -2.70
CA GLN A 320 5.81 38.95 -3.10
C GLN A 320 5.88 40.20 -4.00
N MET A 321 6.94 40.35 -4.81
CA MET A 321 7.23 41.58 -5.57
C MET A 321 7.14 41.43 -7.10
N THR A 322 6.90 40.23 -7.63
CA THR A 322 6.85 39.94 -9.07
C THR A 322 5.41 39.82 -9.61
N GLU A 323 5.22 40.16 -10.90
CA GLU A 323 3.92 40.04 -11.59
C GLU A 323 3.39 38.60 -11.56
N LYS A 324 2.09 38.47 -11.30
CA LYS A 324 1.40 37.17 -11.25
C LYS A 324 1.44 36.51 -12.63
N THR A 325 2.00 35.31 -12.69
CA THR A 325 1.90 34.48 -13.90
C THR A 325 0.46 33.99 -14.05
N ASP A 326 -0.14 34.13 -15.24
CA ASP A 326 -1.54 33.73 -15.47
C ASP A 326 -1.71 32.21 -15.32
N PRO A 327 -2.57 31.72 -14.40
CA PRO A 327 -2.79 30.30 -14.15
C PRO A 327 -3.19 29.49 -15.39
N LYS A 328 -3.85 30.11 -16.38
CA LYS A 328 -4.25 29.41 -17.62
C LYS A 328 -3.05 29.00 -18.47
N THR A 329 -2.07 29.89 -18.61
CA THR A 329 -0.83 29.58 -19.37
C THR A 329 0.02 28.53 -18.68
N LEU A 330 -0.06 28.48 -17.34
CA LEU A 330 0.61 27.48 -16.53
C LEU A 330 -0.06 26.11 -16.65
N ASP A 331 -1.39 26.06 -16.71
CA ASP A 331 -2.16 24.81 -16.87
C ASP A 331 -1.81 24.07 -18.17
N LEU A 332 -1.71 24.79 -19.29
CA LEU A 332 -1.27 24.23 -20.58
C LEU A 332 0.16 23.68 -20.52
N LEU A 333 1.06 24.40 -19.86
CA LEU A 333 2.46 23.97 -19.72
C LEU A 333 2.59 22.75 -18.79
N LEU A 334 1.81 22.70 -17.71
CA LEU A 334 1.72 21.52 -16.83
C LEU A 334 1.19 20.31 -17.61
N GLN A 335 0.22 20.52 -18.51
CA GLN A 335 -0.27 19.45 -19.38
C GLN A 335 0.81 18.94 -20.34
N GLU A 336 1.58 19.82 -20.98
CA GLU A 336 2.72 19.44 -21.86
C GLU A 336 3.78 18.64 -21.07
N LEU A 337 4.15 19.10 -19.87
CA LEU A 337 5.12 18.41 -19.00
C LEU A 337 4.64 17.02 -18.57
N THR A 338 3.38 16.90 -18.13
CA THR A 338 2.82 15.60 -17.75
C THR A 338 2.77 14.65 -18.93
N LEU A 339 2.37 15.12 -20.12
CA LEU A 339 2.34 14.29 -21.32
C LEU A 339 3.73 13.80 -21.72
N MET A 340 4.76 14.66 -21.68
CA MET A 340 6.15 14.24 -21.94
C MET A 340 6.57 13.11 -20.99
N HIS A 341 6.23 13.24 -19.70
CA HIS A 341 6.54 12.22 -18.69
C HIS A 341 5.76 10.92 -18.94
N THR A 342 4.46 10.99 -19.27
CA THR A 342 3.66 9.81 -19.62
C THR A 342 4.25 9.05 -20.81
N ARG A 343 4.68 9.77 -21.85
CA ARG A 343 5.24 9.16 -23.07
C ARG A 343 6.58 8.48 -22.81
N ALA A 344 7.44 9.10 -22.00
CA ALA A 344 8.70 8.49 -21.58
C ALA A 344 8.47 7.19 -20.77
N GLU A 345 7.52 7.20 -19.84
CA GLU A 345 7.23 6.02 -19.02
C GLU A 345 6.63 4.87 -19.84
N LEU A 346 5.73 5.17 -20.78
CA LEU A 346 5.18 4.18 -21.72
C LEU A 346 6.27 3.50 -22.54
N TYR A 347 7.25 4.29 -23.01
CA TYR A 347 8.41 3.78 -23.74
C TYR A 347 9.29 2.86 -22.87
N ILE A 348 9.63 3.28 -21.66
CA ILE A 348 10.42 2.47 -20.71
C ILE A 348 9.70 1.14 -20.41
N ARG A 349 8.39 1.18 -20.19
CA ARG A 349 7.58 -0.02 -19.94
C ARG A 349 7.51 -0.94 -21.15
N PHE A 350 7.40 -0.38 -22.36
CA PHE A 350 7.47 -1.15 -23.60
C PHE A 350 8.80 -1.88 -23.73
N LEU A 351 9.93 -1.19 -23.53
CA LEU A 351 11.26 -1.80 -23.56
C LEU A 351 11.40 -2.89 -22.50
N ARG A 352 11.00 -2.61 -21.26
CA ARG A 352 11.04 -3.56 -20.15
C ARG A 352 10.29 -4.84 -20.49
N ARG A 353 9.07 -4.73 -21.02
CA ARG A 353 8.26 -5.90 -21.41
C ARG A 353 8.96 -6.74 -22.48
N ARG A 354 9.56 -6.11 -23.49
CA ARG A 354 10.26 -6.81 -24.59
C ARG A 354 11.51 -7.53 -24.10
N VAL A 355 12.34 -6.83 -23.30
CA VAL A 355 13.58 -7.41 -22.75
C VAL A 355 13.28 -8.55 -21.79
N VAL A 356 12.34 -8.39 -20.86
CA VAL A 356 11.96 -9.47 -19.93
C VAL A 356 11.46 -10.70 -20.68
N ASN A 357 10.61 -10.52 -21.70
CA ASN A 357 10.12 -11.63 -22.51
C ASN A 357 11.27 -12.37 -23.23
N ASP A 358 12.21 -11.66 -23.86
CA ASP A 358 13.37 -12.28 -24.52
C ASP A 358 14.27 -13.03 -23.52
N LEU A 359 14.53 -12.43 -22.35
CA LEU A 359 15.33 -13.04 -21.30
C LEU A 359 14.70 -14.32 -20.71
N THR A 360 13.37 -14.34 -20.55
CA THR A 360 12.65 -15.55 -20.07
C THR A 360 12.71 -16.71 -21.08
N VAL A 361 12.86 -16.42 -22.37
CA VAL A 361 13.02 -17.45 -23.41
C VAL A 361 14.47 -17.89 -23.53
N ALA A 362 15.42 -16.99 -23.27
CA ALA A 362 16.85 -17.24 -23.40
C ALA A 362 17.45 -18.13 -22.31
N SER A 363 16.96 -18.00 -21.07
CA SER A 363 17.59 -18.63 -19.90
C SER A 363 16.57 -19.39 -19.05
N SER A 364 16.81 -20.70 -18.87
CA SER A 364 16.06 -21.52 -17.89
C SER A 364 16.44 -21.22 -16.43
N ASP A 365 17.52 -20.46 -16.22
CA ASP A 365 18.05 -20.11 -14.90
C ASP A 365 17.47 -18.77 -14.43
N GLU A 366 16.64 -18.80 -13.39
CA GLU A 366 15.99 -17.61 -12.83
C GLU A 366 16.98 -16.58 -12.27
N GLU A 367 18.15 -17.01 -11.78
CA GLU A 367 19.13 -16.09 -11.17
C GLU A 367 19.83 -15.25 -12.23
N LEU A 368 20.22 -15.86 -13.35
CA LEU A 368 20.85 -15.16 -14.48
C LEU A 368 19.87 -14.15 -15.11
N CYS A 369 18.59 -14.56 -15.26
CA CYS A 369 17.54 -13.69 -15.77
C CYS A 369 17.33 -12.47 -14.85
N LYS A 370 17.28 -12.68 -13.52
CA LYS A 370 17.19 -11.58 -12.54
C LYS A 370 18.39 -10.63 -12.61
N GLN A 371 19.60 -11.15 -12.78
CA GLN A 371 20.80 -10.31 -12.93
C GLN A 371 20.75 -9.45 -14.20
N GLN A 372 20.36 -10.02 -15.34
CA GLN A 372 20.27 -9.30 -16.60
C GLN A 372 19.14 -8.27 -16.61
N VAL A 373 18.01 -8.56 -15.94
CA VAL A 373 16.94 -7.58 -15.72
C VAL A 373 17.41 -6.43 -14.81
N ASN A 374 18.18 -6.73 -13.76
CA ASN A 374 18.75 -5.69 -12.89
C ASN A 374 19.78 -4.82 -13.62
N GLU A 375 20.58 -5.39 -14.51
CA GLU A 375 21.52 -4.65 -15.37
C GLU A 375 20.75 -3.68 -16.28
N PHE A 376 19.68 -4.16 -16.91
CA PHE A 376 18.77 -3.33 -17.72
C PHE A 376 18.12 -2.21 -16.89
N GLU A 377 17.62 -2.50 -15.70
CA GLU A 377 17.04 -1.48 -14.82
C GLU A 377 18.06 -0.43 -14.38
N SER A 378 19.29 -0.84 -14.05
CA SER A 378 20.37 0.07 -13.68
C SER A 378 20.74 0.98 -14.85
N MET A 379 20.81 0.42 -16.07
CA MET A 379 21.06 1.18 -17.28
C MET A 379 19.96 2.22 -17.53
N ILE A 380 18.69 1.86 -17.40
CA ILE A 380 17.59 2.82 -17.57
C ILE A 380 17.61 3.90 -16.50
N LYS A 381 17.86 3.56 -15.23
CA LYS A 381 17.96 4.56 -14.15
C LYS A 381 19.09 5.57 -14.36
N ASN A 382 20.19 5.13 -14.97
CA ASN A 382 21.35 5.97 -15.28
C ASN A 382 21.28 6.61 -16.69
N SER A 383 20.18 6.41 -17.42
CA SER A 383 20.01 6.98 -18.76
C SER A 383 19.79 8.50 -18.70
N GLU A 384 20.23 9.22 -19.74
CA GLU A 384 19.93 10.65 -19.80
C GLU A 384 18.43 10.91 -19.93
N LEU A 385 17.65 9.99 -20.50
CA LEU A 385 16.19 10.04 -20.47
C LEU A 385 15.64 10.12 -19.04
N SER A 386 16.10 9.24 -18.15
CA SER A 386 15.62 9.24 -16.75
C SER A 386 16.02 10.53 -16.02
N HIS A 387 17.24 11.01 -16.22
CA HIS A 387 17.68 12.29 -15.67
C HIS A 387 16.86 13.49 -16.19
N ALA A 388 16.58 13.54 -17.50
CA ALA A 388 15.73 14.57 -18.09
C ALA A 388 14.30 14.50 -17.54
N MET A 389 13.73 13.31 -17.35
CA MET A 389 12.40 13.15 -16.77
C MET A 389 12.35 13.53 -15.28
N GLN A 390 13.43 13.30 -14.53
CA GLN A 390 13.55 13.80 -13.15
C GLN A 390 13.58 15.33 -13.09
N GLU A 391 14.29 15.99 -14.02
CA GLU A 391 14.30 17.45 -14.12
C GLU A 391 12.92 18.00 -14.50
N VAL A 392 12.24 17.36 -15.48
CA VAL A 392 10.84 17.65 -15.83
C VAL A 392 9.93 17.51 -14.63
N LEU A 393 10.07 16.43 -13.86
CA LEU A 393 9.26 16.18 -12.67
C LEU A 393 9.51 17.24 -11.59
N GLY A 394 10.76 17.63 -11.37
CA GLY A 394 11.10 18.72 -10.44
C GLY A 394 10.50 20.06 -10.85
N ALA A 395 10.58 20.41 -12.14
CA ALA A 395 9.95 21.61 -12.67
C ALA A 395 8.41 21.53 -12.58
N TYR A 396 7.83 20.39 -12.92
CA TYR A 396 6.40 20.11 -12.80
C TYR A 396 5.93 20.32 -11.36
N LEU A 397 6.59 19.72 -10.37
CA LEU A 397 6.20 19.85 -8.96
C LEU A 397 6.29 21.29 -8.44
N ALA A 398 7.30 22.05 -8.85
CA ALA A 398 7.42 23.46 -8.47
C ALA A 398 6.30 24.31 -9.07
N LEU A 399 5.96 24.07 -10.34
CA LEU A 399 4.91 24.76 -11.06
C LEU A 399 3.51 24.36 -10.58
N GLU A 400 3.30 23.08 -10.30
CA GLU A 400 2.06 22.51 -9.78
C GLU A 400 1.74 23.08 -8.40
N ARG A 401 2.75 23.20 -7.53
CA ARG A 401 2.60 23.83 -6.22
C ARG A 401 2.08 25.25 -6.33
N TYR A 402 2.75 26.09 -7.13
CA TYR A 402 2.34 27.48 -7.33
C TYR A 402 0.96 27.59 -7.99
N PHE A 403 0.68 26.73 -8.97
CA PHE A 403 -0.64 26.66 -9.60
C PHE A 403 -1.74 26.35 -8.58
N LEU A 404 -1.50 25.36 -7.71
CA LEU A 404 -2.46 24.94 -6.70
C LEU A 404 -2.70 26.04 -5.65
N GLU A 405 -1.63 26.65 -5.10
CA GLU A 405 -1.72 27.73 -4.12
C GLU A 405 -2.44 28.98 -4.69
N GLU A 406 -2.06 29.48 -5.88
CA GLU A 406 -2.71 30.67 -6.45
C GLU A 406 -4.14 30.39 -6.94
N SER A 407 -4.41 29.20 -7.49
CA SER A 407 -5.77 28.84 -7.93
C SER A 407 -6.72 28.70 -6.75
N VAL A 408 -6.26 28.07 -5.66
CA VAL A 408 -7.05 27.98 -4.40
C VAL A 408 -7.24 29.38 -3.80
N ASN A 409 -6.19 30.20 -3.70
CA ASN A 409 -6.33 31.58 -3.21
C ASN A 409 -7.29 32.42 -4.05
N LYS A 410 -7.33 32.22 -5.37
CA LYS A 410 -8.29 32.87 -6.25
C LYS A 410 -9.72 32.38 -6.03
N ALA A 411 -9.92 31.06 -5.89
CA ALA A 411 -11.23 30.48 -5.56
C ALA A 411 -11.75 31.00 -4.22
N LEU A 412 -10.89 31.03 -3.19
CA LEU A 412 -11.18 31.61 -1.88
C LEU A 412 -11.55 33.11 -1.94
N GLY A 413 -11.01 33.84 -2.92
CA GLY A 413 -11.29 35.26 -3.14
C GLY A 413 -12.58 35.54 -3.92
N MET A 414 -13.07 34.55 -4.69
CA MET A 414 -14.30 34.62 -5.49
C MET A 414 -15.49 33.93 -4.80
N ASP A 415 -15.38 33.70 -3.49
CA ASP A 415 -16.39 33.03 -2.68
C ASP A 415 -17.73 33.78 -2.68
N THR A 416 -18.79 33.06 -3.04
CA THR A 416 -20.16 33.57 -3.09
C THR A 416 -21.11 32.59 -2.43
N LEU A 417 -22.10 33.11 -1.70
CA LEU A 417 -23.19 32.34 -1.12
C LEU A 417 -24.51 32.75 -1.77
N ASP A 418 -25.18 31.75 -2.36
CA ASP A 418 -26.56 31.87 -2.82
C ASP A 418 -27.52 31.71 -1.62
N GLN A 419 -28.58 32.50 -1.57
CA GLN A 419 -29.48 32.56 -0.40
C GLN A 419 -30.22 31.25 -0.10
N ASP A 420 -30.39 30.38 -1.10
CA ASP A 420 -31.07 29.09 -0.97
C ASP A 420 -30.11 27.92 -0.66
N GLN A 421 -28.80 28.16 -0.63
CA GLN A 421 -27.80 27.12 -0.40
C GLN A 421 -27.23 27.17 1.02
N GLN A 422 -26.95 25.99 1.57
CA GLN A 422 -26.36 25.82 2.90
C GLN A 422 -24.82 25.94 2.88
N THR A 423 -24.20 25.84 1.71
CA THR A 423 -22.74 25.90 1.51
C THR A 423 -22.40 27.00 0.51
N SER A 424 -21.16 27.49 0.55
CA SER A 424 -20.68 28.46 -0.44
C SER A 424 -19.99 27.78 -1.63
N SER A 425 -19.92 28.48 -2.77
CA SER A 425 -19.30 28.01 -4.01
C SER A 425 -17.82 27.62 -3.85
N MET A 426 -17.15 28.18 -2.84
CA MET A 426 -15.75 27.94 -2.53
C MET A 426 -15.40 26.46 -2.30
N ILE A 427 -16.29 25.64 -1.73
CA ILE A 427 -15.98 24.22 -1.50
C ILE A 427 -15.78 23.52 -2.85
N ASP A 428 -16.76 23.63 -3.74
CA ASP A 428 -16.75 22.91 -5.00
C ASP A 428 -15.57 23.35 -5.87
N ASP A 429 -15.26 24.65 -5.90
CA ASP A 429 -14.11 25.18 -6.63
C ASP A 429 -12.78 24.66 -6.08
N VAL A 430 -12.57 24.69 -4.76
CA VAL A 430 -11.32 24.24 -4.14
C VAL A 430 -11.12 22.74 -4.35
N PHE A 431 -12.15 21.92 -4.11
CA PHE A 431 -12.05 20.47 -4.29
C PHE A 431 -11.96 20.07 -5.76
N TYR A 432 -12.56 20.83 -6.68
CA TYR A 432 -12.37 20.65 -8.12
C TYR A 432 -10.91 20.90 -8.53
N ILE A 433 -10.31 21.99 -8.05
CA ILE A 433 -8.90 22.32 -8.33
C ILE A 433 -7.98 21.24 -7.77
N VAL A 434 -8.16 20.84 -6.50
CA VAL A 434 -7.36 19.78 -5.86
C VAL A 434 -7.48 18.47 -6.64
N LYS A 435 -8.71 18.06 -6.98
CA LYS A 435 -8.95 16.83 -7.76
C LYS A 435 -8.29 16.90 -9.14
N LYS A 436 -8.33 18.05 -9.81
CA LYS A 436 -7.67 18.27 -11.11
C LYS A 436 -6.14 18.09 -11.00
N CYS A 437 -5.53 18.71 -10.01
CA CYS A 437 -4.08 18.65 -9.77
C CYS A 437 -3.61 17.22 -9.47
N VAL A 438 -4.33 16.53 -8.58
CA VAL A 438 -4.01 15.14 -8.22
C VAL A 438 -4.20 14.18 -9.40
N ARG A 439 -5.28 14.30 -10.18
CA ARG A 439 -5.48 13.45 -11.38
C ARG A 439 -4.42 13.71 -12.44
N ARG A 440 -3.98 14.96 -12.59
CA ARG A 440 -2.84 15.32 -13.46
C ARG A 440 -1.55 14.67 -12.95
N ALA A 441 -1.30 14.66 -11.64
CA ALA A 441 -0.16 13.96 -11.06
C ALA A 441 -0.21 12.45 -11.33
N ILE A 442 -1.38 11.82 -11.22
CA ILE A 442 -1.57 10.39 -11.57
C ILE A 442 -1.24 10.16 -13.06
N SER A 443 -1.66 11.06 -13.95
CA SER A 443 -1.32 10.96 -15.37
C SER A 443 0.18 11.11 -15.68
N SER A 444 0.98 11.66 -14.77
CA SER A 444 2.44 11.67 -14.93
C SER A 444 3.04 10.26 -14.82
N TRP A 445 2.32 9.28 -14.24
CA TRP A 445 2.82 7.93 -13.95
C TRP A 445 4.05 7.86 -13.02
N SER A 446 4.37 8.94 -12.30
CA SER A 446 5.41 8.95 -11.26
C SER A 446 4.81 8.80 -9.87
N VAL A 447 5.21 7.75 -9.14
CA VAL A 447 4.76 7.51 -7.75
C VAL A 447 5.19 8.67 -6.84
N ASP A 448 6.46 9.10 -6.94
CA ASP A 448 6.98 10.18 -6.11
C ASP A 448 6.31 11.52 -6.46
N GLY A 449 5.97 11.72 -7.74
CA GLY A 449 5.19 12.88 -8.20
C GLY A 449 3.78 12.92 -7.60
N VAL A 450 3.06 11.80 -7.64
CA VAL A 450 1.73 11.68 -7.01
C VAL A 450 1.81 11.93 -5.52
N CYS A 451 2.75 11.31 -4.81
CA CYS A 451 2.94 11.51 -3.37
C CYS A 451 3.21 12.99 -3.02
N ALA A 452 4.07 13.66 -3.80
CA ALA A 452 4.38 15.07 -3.60
C ALA A 452 3.15 15.96 -3.78
N VAL A 453 2.37 15.77 -4.85
CA VAL A 453 1.16 16.58 -5.12
C VAL A 453 0.06 16.32 -4.10
N VAL A 454 -0.11 15.07 -3.64
CA VAL A 454 -1.06 14.74 -2.56
C VAL A 454 -0.67 15.42 -1.25
N ASN A 455 0.62 15.43 -0.90
CA ASN A 455 1.10 16.13 0.28
C ASN A 455 0.93 17.66 0.16
N MET A 456 1.16 18.23 -1.03
CA MET A 456 0.88 19.65 -1.31
C MET A 456 -0.61 19.96 -1.13
N ALA A 457 -1.50 19.11 -1.65
CA ALA A 457 -2.94 19.25 -1.48
C ALA A 457 -3.36 19.18 -0.01
N CYS A 458 -2.85 18.21 0.76
CA CYS A 458 -3.12 18.12 2.19
C CYS A 458 -2.65 19.37 2.94
N GLY A 459 -1.44 19.86 2.63
CA GLY A 459 -0.89 21.06 3.25
C GLY A 459 -1.69 22.34 2.95
N ILE A 460 -2.25 22.48 1.75
CA ILE A 460 -3.09 23.63 1.39
C ILE A 460 -4.47 23.55 2.05
N LEU A 461 -5.04 22.34 2.16
CA LEU A 461 -6.30 22.11 2.85
C LEU A 461 -6.18 22.36 4.37
N GLU A 462 -5.12 21.86 5.01
CA GLU A 462 -4.81 22.10 6.44
C GLU A 462 -4.38 23.54 6.72
N GLY A 463 -3.65 24.15 5.79
CA GLY A 463 -3.08 25.47 5.91
C GLY A 463 -4.06 26.55 5.45
N GLU A 464 -4.05 26.85 4.16
CA GLU A 464 -4.75 28.03 3.61
C GLU A 464 -6.27 27.92 3.75
N PHE A 465 -6.85 26.78 3.37
CA PHE A 465 -8.30 26.58 3.37
C PHE A 465 -8.87 26.59 4.81
N ALA A 466 -8.33 25.74 5.70
CA ALA A 466 -8.80 25.69 7.09
C ALA A 466 -8.53 27.01 7.85
N ASN A 467 -7.40 27.69 7.61
CA ASN A 467 -7.15 29.00 8.22
C ASN A 467 -8.12 30.07 7.71
N ARG A 468 -8.52 30.04 6.43
CA ARG A 468 -9.54 30.95 5.91
C ARG A 468 -10.88 30.73 6.59
N LEU A 469 -11.36 29.50 6.66
CA LEU A 469 -12.58 29.15 7.40
C LEU A 469 -12.50 29.63 8.84
N LYS A 470 -11.41 29.30 9.55
CA LYS A 470 -11.19 29.73 10.94
C LYS A 470 -11.13 31.25 11.09
N SER A 471 -10.49 31.96 10.16
CA SER A 471 -10.37 33.43 10.19
C SER A 471 -11.72 34.12 10.03
N ARG A 472 -12.62 33.54 9.22
CA ARG A 472 -14.00 34.02 9.06
C ARG A 472 -14.82 33.73 10.30
N LEU A 473 -14.71 32.52 10.87
CA LEU A 473 -15.39 32.17 12.13
C LEU A 473 -14.88 32.99 13.32
N ARG A 474 -13.61 33.45 13.31
CA ARG A 474 -13.06 34.37 14.31
C ARG A 474 -13.71 35.76 14.32
N GLN A 475 -14.34 36.18 13.22
CA GLN A 475 -15.09 37.44 13.18
C GLN A 475 -16.36 37.38 14.05
N GLY A 476 -16.73 36.17 14.50
CA GLY A 476 -17.86 35.94 15.40
C GLY A 476 -19.19 35.89 14.65
N TYR A 477 -20.16 35.21 15.26
CA TYR A 477 -21.53 35.24 14.76
C TYR A 477 -22.15 36.62 15.10
N PRO A 478 -22.69 37.39 14.13
CA PRO A 478 -23.31 38.68 14.39
C PRO A 478 -24.61 38.54 15.18
N ALA A 479 -24.50 38.34 16.50
CA ALA A 479 -25.65 38.30 17.40
C ALA A 479 -26.23 39.72 17.49
N GLY A 480 -27.41 39.92 16.90
CA GLY A 480 -28.11 41.21 16.86
C GLY A 480 -28.71 41.63 18.21
N TYR A 481 -27.92 41.60 19.28
CA TYR A 481 -28.27 42.30 20.50
C TYR A 481 -27.51 43.64 20.49
N LEU A 482 -27.98 44.57 19.66
CA LEU A 482 -27.71 45.97 19.94
C LEU A 482 -28.44 46.27 21.25
N ASP A 483 -27.67 46.62 22.28
CA ASP A 483 -28.15 47.33 23.45
C ASP A 483 -29.16 48.40 22.99
N LEU A 484 -30.31 48.51 23.66
CA LEU A 484 -31.41 49.38 23.22
C LEU A 484 -30.93 50.83 23.00
N ALA A 485 -29.87 51.24 23.75
CA ALA A 485 -29.16 52.50 23.59
C ALA A 485 -28.41 52.64 22.25
N GLN A 486 -27.76 51.57 21.77
CA GLN A 486 -27.07 51.55 20.47
C GLN A 486 -28.03 51.34 19.29
N ALA A 487 -29.12 50.60 19.50
CA ALA A 487 -30.19 50.48 18.51
C ALA A 487 -30.84 51.85 18.25
N TYR A 488 -31.09 52.64 19.30
CA TYR A 488 -31.59 54.01 19.16
C TYR A 488 -30.59 54.94 18.46
N SER A 489 -29.29 54.85 18.78
CA SER A 489 -28.26 55.67 18.10
C SER A 489 -28.06 55.27 16.64
N ALA A 490 -28.12 53.98 16.32
CA ALA A 490 -28.01 53.46 14.96
C ALA A 490 -29.26 53.78 14.14
N LEU A 491 -30.46 53.76 14.74
CA LEU A 491 -31.69 54.25 14.09
C LEU A 491 -31.59 55.76 13.82
N GLN A 492 -31.12 56.54 14.79
CA GLN A 492 -31.04 57.99 14.67
C GLN A 492 -29.98 58.44 13.63
N SER A 493 -28.86 57.71 13.52
CA SER A 493 -27.85 57.96 12.49
C SER A 493 -28.26 57.46 11.10
N SER A 494 -28.97 56.32 11.00
CA SER A 494 -29.44 55.78 9.71
C SER A 494 -30.63 56.54 9.14
N ILE A 495 -31.49 57.12 9.98
CA ILE A 495 -32.60 58.00 9.56
C ILE A 495 -32.09 59.33 8.98
N GLN A 496 -30.95 59.85 9.44
CA GLN A 496 -30.34 61.07 8.86
C GLN A 496 -29.59 60.82 7.53
N GLN A 497 -29.21 59.57 7.21
CA GLN A 497 -28.42 59.24 6.02
C GLN A 497 -29.13 58.35 4.99
N GLY A 498 -30.39 57.95 5.21
CA GLY A 498 -31.20 57.24 4.20
C GLY A 498 -30.67 55.87 3.75
N ARG A 499 -29.87 55.18 4.57
CA ARG A 499 -29.38 53.81 4.29
C ARG A 499 -29.89 52.84 5.35
N LEU A 500 -30.91 52.05 5.00
CA LEU A 500 -31.34 50.86 5.74
C LEU A 500 -30.28 49.75 5.52
N GLN A 501 -29.38 49.53 6.48
CA GLN A 501 -28.35 48.46 6.45
C GLN A 501 -28.75 47.23 7.28
N THR A 502 -29.98 46.72 7.13
CA THR A 502 -30.41 45.49 7.81
C THR A 502 -30.01 44.21 7.06
N SER A 503 -29.86 44.27 5.73
CA SER A 503 -29.51 43.13 4.86
C SER A 503 -28.08 42.61 5.06
N ASP A 504 -27.11 43.49 5.36
CA ASP A 504 -25.70 43.12 5.47
C ASP A 504 -25.42 42.27 6.72
N THR A 505 -26.19 42.45 7.79
CA THR A 505 -26.04 41.68 9.03
C THR A 505 -26.64 40.29 8.91
N GLU A 506 -27.77 40.14 8.20
CA GLU A 506 -28.38 38.84 7.92
C GLU A 506 -27.51 38.03 6.95
N TYR A 507 -26.98 38.67 5.91
CA TYR A 507 -26.01 38.04 5.02
C TYR A 507 -24.77 37.57 5.77
N ALA A 508 -24.23 38.37 6.70
CA ALA A 508 -23.09 37.97 7.52
C ALA A 508 -23.39 36.76 8.44
N ARG A 509 -24.63 36.63 8.95
CA ARG A 509 -25.07 35.44 9.71
C ARG A 509 -25.16 34.20 8.82
N LEU A 510 -25.77 34.33 7.65
CA LEU A 510 -25.88 33.23 6.69
C LEU A 510 -24.49 32.77 6.23
N MET A 511 -23.58 33.71 5.94
CA MET A 511 -22.18 33.41 5.61
C MET A 511 -21.46 32.67 6.75
N PHE A 512 -21.66 33.07 8.01
CA PHE A 512 -21.05 32.36 9.14
C PHE A 512 -21.52 30.90 9.23
N LEU A 513 -22.83 30.67 9.09
CA LEU A 513 -23.42 29.33 9.09
C LEU A 513 -22.96 28.52 7.88
N ALA A 514 -22.87 29.15 6.70
CA ALA A 514 -22.32 28.53 5.50
C ALA A 514 -20.87 28.09 5.70
N TYR A 515 -20.01 28.88 6.36
CA TYR A 515 -18.63 28.45 6.63
C TYR A 515 -18.54 27.26 7.60
N LEU A 516 -19.46 27.14 8.55
CA LEU A 516 -19.59 25.98 9.43
C LEU A 516 -19.99 24.73 8.63
N ASN A 517 -20.99 24.87 7.78
CA ASN A 517 -21.41 23.81 6.87
C ASN A 517 -20.32 23.45 5.87
N ASN A 518 -19.55 24.44 5.40
CA ASN A 518 -18.45 24.21 4.48
C ASN A 518 -17.38 23.34 5.13
N ALA A 519 -17.05 23.56 6.40
CA ALA A 519 -16.10 22.72 7.12
C ALA A 519 -16.61 21.28 7.28
N ASP A 520 -17.91 21.09 7.53
CA ASP A 520 -18.57 19.79 7.66
C ASP A 520 -18.60 19.02 6.33
N VAL A 521 -19.14 19.62 5.27
CA VAL A 521 -19.18 19.03 3.92
C VAL A 521 -17.76 18.77 3.38
N SER A 522 -16.79 19.61 3.73
CA SER A 522 -15.39 19.38 3.37
C SER A 522 -14.83 18.09 3.97
N ILE A 523 -15.30 17.64 5.14
CA ILE A 523 -14.89 16.35 5.71
C ILE A 523 -15.36 15.20 4.81
N GLU A 524 -16.61 15.21 4.38
CA GLU A 524 -17.16 14.21 3.45
C GLU A 524 -16.44 14.23 2.09
N TYR A 525 -16.13 15.43 1.59
CA TYR A 525 -15.40 15.60 0.34
C TYR A 525 -13.96 15.08 0.44
N VAL A 526 -13.26 15.29 1.56
CA VAL A 526 -11.92 14.71 1.80
C VAL A 526 -11.98 13.18 1.82
N GLU A 527 -12.98 12.59 2.48
CA GLU A 527 -13.15 11.13 2.52
C GLU A 527 -13.46 10.56 1.13
N THR A 528 -14.33 11.23 0.37
CA THR A 528 -14.68 10.86 -1.00
C THR A 528 -13.49 11.00 -1.94
N LEU A 529 -12.72 12.08 -1.82
CA LEU A 529 -11.49 12.31 -2.57
C LEU A 529 -10.45 11.22 -2.29
N SER A 530 -10.26 10.85 -1.01
CA SER A 530 -9.33 9.78 -0.61
C SER A 530 -9.70 8.44 -1.25
N LYS A 531 -10.98 8.06 -1.21
CA LYS A 531 -11.47 6.82 -1.85
C LYS A 531 -11.32 6.86 -3.37
N SER A 532 -11.71 7.96 -4.00
CA SER A 532 -11.58 8.15 -5.46
C SER A 532 -10.12 8.10 -5.90
N LEU A 533 -9.22 8.70 -5.13
CA LEU A 533 -7.79 8.73 -5.42
C LEU A 533 -7.17 7.34 -5.31
N THR A 534 -7.54 6.58 -4.29
CA THR A 534 -7.08 5.19 -4.13
C THR A 534 -7.46 4.34 -5.35
N ALA A 535 -8.72 4.47 -5.81
CA ALA A 535 -9.19 3.76 -7.00
C ALA A 535 -8.47 4.20 -8.29
N ASP A 536 -8.26 5.51 -8.49
CA ASP A 536 -7.55 6.04 -9.65
C ASP A 536 -6.08 5.58 -9.67
N ILE A 537 -5.42 5.48 -8.50
CA ILE A 537 -4.05 4.98 -8.35
C ILE A 537 -3.98 3.48 -8.63
N ASP A 538 -4.86 2.67 -8.05
CA ASP A 538 -4.89 1.23 -8.29
C ASP A 538 -5.13 0.90 -9.77
N ALA A 539 -5.95 1.70 -10.47
CA ALA A 539 -6.20 1.57 -11.90
C ALA A 539 -4.99 2.00 -12.74
N ALA A 540 -4.31 3.08 -12.37
CA ALA A 540 -3.11 3.55 -13.04
C ALA A 540 -1.95 2.57 -12.81
N PHE A 541 -1.81 1.96 -11.64
CA PHE A 541 -0.66 1.13 -11.31
C PHE A 541 -1.01 -0.31 -10.89
N PRO A 542 -1.36 -1.20 -11.84
CA PRO A 542 -1.76 -2.58 -11.53
C PRO A 542 -0.67 -3.46 -10.91
N SER A 543 0.61 -3.13 -11.10
CA SER A 543 1.75 -3.94 -10.69
C SER A 543 2.74 -3.15 -9.83
N LEU A 544 2.24 -2.44 -8.82
CA LEU A 544 3.05 -1.62 -7.92
C LEU A 544 3.86 -2.50 -6.95
N GLN A 545 5.12 -2.13 -6.69
CA GLN A 545 5.90 -2.79 -5.64
C GLN A 545 5.33 -2.43 -4.26
N GLN A 546 5.40 -3.36 -3.30
CA GLN A 546 4.85 -3.14 -1.95
C GLN A 546 5.37 -1.85 -1.30
N LYS A 547 6.67 -1.56 -1.46
CA LYS A 547 7.30 -0.35 -0.91
C LYS A 547 6.68 0.94 -1.45
N ASP A 548 6.33 0.97 -2.73
CA ASP A 548 5.73 2.15 -3.35
C ASP A 548 4.25 2.28 -2.98
N ARG A 549 3.57 1.16 -2.71
CA ARG A 549 2.21 1.14 -2.17
C ARG A 549 2.18 1.74 -0.76
N ASP A 550 3.10 1.31 0.11
CA ASP A 550 3.21 1.81 1.49
C ASP A 550 3.46 3.34 1.52
N LYS A 551 4.24 3.88 0.58
CA LYS A 551 4.45 5.34 0.43
C LYS A 551 3.16 6.08 0.12
N ILE A 552 2.38 5.57 -0.83
CA ILE A 552 1.09 6.17 -1.23
C ILE A 552 0.12 6.11 -0.07
N ASP A 553 0.01 4.97 0.61
CA ASP A 553 -0.86 4.79 1.78
C ASP A 553 -0.48 5.76 2.90
N SER A 554 0.81 5.99 3.12
CA SER A 554 1.28 7.00 4.08
C SER A 554 0.87 8.43 3.69
N CYS A 555 0.89 8.77 2.40
CA CYS A 555 0.45 10.10 1.93
C CYS A 555 -1.07 10.26 2.03
N LEU A 556 -1.83 9.22 1.70
CA LEU A 556 -3.29 9.18 1.85
C LEU A 556 -3.70 9.28 3.32
N ALA A 557 -2.92 8.72 4.25
CA ALA A 557 -3.13 8.91 5.67
C ALA A 557 -3.07 10.39 6.09
N GLY A 558 -2.30 11.22 5.37
CA GLY A 558 -2.27 12.67 5.56
C GLY A 558 -3.63 13.35 5.41
N MET A 559 -4.52 12.80 4.57
CA MET A 559 -5.89 13.32 4.42
C MET A 559 -6.70 13.21 5.72
N LYS A 560 -6.40 12.24 6.60
CA LYS A 560 -7.02 12.16 7.94
C LYS A 560 -6.60 13.33 8.84
N GLY A 561 -5.40 13.87 8.63
CA GLY A 561 -4.93 15.10 9.27
C GLY A 561 -5.80 16.31 8.91
N VAL A 562 -6.13 16.44 7.61
CA VAL A 562 -7.05 17.47 7.10
C VAL A 562 -8.40 17.37 7.80
N THR A 563 -8.99 16.17 7.87
CA THR A 563 -10.27 15.93 8.55
C THR A 563 -10.22 16.34 10.03
N THR A 564 -9.13 16.04 10.73
CA THR A 564 -8.95 16.41 12.15
C THR A 564 -8.88 17.93 12.32
N THR A 565 -8.17 18.61 11.42
CA THR A 565 -8.06 20.08 11.41
C THR A 565 -9.42 20.73 11.14
N LEU A 566 -10.18 20.22 10.17
CA LEU A 566 -11.53 20.72 9.86
C LEU A 566 -12.51 20.50 11.03
N ARG A 567 -12.47 19.35 11.72
CA ARG A 567 -13.26 19.13 12.95
C ARG A 567 -12.95 20.18 14.01
N ALA A 568 -11.67 20.51 14.22
CA ALA A 568 -11.30 21.57 15.15
C ALA A 568 -11.81 22.97 14.73
N VAL A 569 -12.00 23.22 13.43
CA VAL A 569 -12.63 24.44 12.92
C VAL A 569 -14.14 24.45 13.21
N ILE A 570 -14.82 23.31 13.03
CA ILE A 570 -16.24 23.13 13.39
C ILE A 570 -16.45 23.35 14.89
N ASP A 571 -15.68 22.67 15.73
CA ASP A 571 -15.76 22.81 17.20
C ASP A 571 -15.58 24.27 17.64
N TYR A 572 -14.62 24.98 17.02
CA TYR A 572 -14.41 26.39 17.28
C TYR A 572 -15.63 27.25 16.86
N GLY A 573 -16.17 27.03 15.65
CA GLY A 573 -17.33 27.77 15.16
C GLY A 573 -18.59 27.50 16.00
N MET A 574 -18.77 26.26 16.46
CA MET A 574 -19.85 25.85 17.33
C MET A 574 -19.76 26.48 18.73
N GLU A 575 -18.57 26.60 19.31
CA GLU A 575 -18.37 27.32 20.58
C GLU A 575 -18.62 28.84 20.42
N GLN A 576 -18.28 29.42 19.26
CA GLN A 576 -18.65 30.79 18.95
C GLN A 576 -20.17 30.96 18.88
N LEU A 577 -20.89 30.06 18.20
CA LEU A 577 -22.35 30.07 18.13
C LEU A 577 -22.98 29.88 19.53
N ARG A 578 -22.39 29.00 20.35
CA ARG A 578 -22.79 28.81 21.75
C ARG A 578 -22.73 30.11 22.55
N SER A 579 -21.58 30.77 22.51
CA SER A 579 -21.31 31.95 23.34
C SER A 579 -22.12 33.19 22.90
N SER A 580 -22.38 33.32 21.60
CA SER A 580 -22.98 34.53 21.00
C SER A 580 -24.49 34.44 20.75
N ALA A 581 -25.01 33.29 20.33
CA ALA A 581 -26.43 33.14 19.96
C ALA A 581 -27.23 32.34 21.00
N VAL A 582 -26.66 31.24 21.51
CA VAL A 582 -27.35 30.25 22.33
C VAL A 582 -27.42 30.70 23.79
N LYS A 583 -26.26 30.89 24.43
CA LYS A 583 -26.15 31.21 25.86
C LYS A 583 -26.84 32.52 26.28
N PRO A 584 -26.71 33.64 25.52
CA PRO A 584 -27.38 34.89 25.89
C PRO A 584 -28.91 34.83 25.81
N ARG A 585 -29.46 33.96 24.95
CA ARG A 585 -30.91 33.76 24.82
C ARG A 585 -31.45 32.81 25.89
N ILE A 586 -30.76 31.70 26.14
CA ILE A 586 -31.18 30.68 27.11
C ILE A 586 -31.12 31.20 28.54
N THR A 587 -30.11 31.99 28.88
CA THR A 587 -29.92 32.51 30.24
C THR A 587 -31.17 33.21 30.80
N PRO A 588 -31.75 34.24 30.14
CA PRO A 588 -32.97 34.90 30.63
C PRO A 588 -34.20 34.00 30.59
N TRP A 589 -34.33 33.13 29.59
CA TRP A 589 -35.47 32.20 29.49
C TRP A 589 -35.50 31.22 30.67
N VAL A 590 -34.35 30.64 31.02
CA VAL A 590 -34.23 29.73 32.15
C VAL A 590 -34.26 30.49 33.48
N ASP A 591 -33.71 31.70 33.56
CA ASP A 591 -33.75 32.52 34.78
C ASP A 591 -35.16 32.95 35.19
N SER A 592 -36.13 32.94 34.26
CA SER A 592 -37.54 33.14 34.59
C SER A 592 -38.08 32.13 35.61
N PHE A 593 -37.44 30.96 35.74
CA PHE A 593 -37.75 29.95 36.76
C PHE A 593 -37.54 30.46 38.20
N LEU A 594 -36.63 31.43 38.41
CA LEU A 594 -36.43 32.04 39.74
C LEU A 594 -37.65 32.84 40.21
N SER A 595 -38.48 33.30 39.27
CA SER A 595 -39.71 34.05 39.56
C SER A 595 -40.92 33.15 39.79
N VAL A 596 -40.80 31.85 39.52
CA VAL A 596 -41.88 30.87 39.72
C VAL A 596 -41.94 30.48 41.20
N ASN A 597 -43.14 30.45 41.78
CA ASN A 597 -43.33 29.96 43.14
C ASN A 597 -43.34 28.42 43.15
N HIS A 598 -42.35 27.84 43.83
CA HIS A 598 -42.18 26.37 43.96
C HIS A 598 -42.73 25.82 45.29
N GLN A 599 -43.40 26.65 46.08
CA GLN A 599 -44.14 26.27 47.28
C GLN A 599 -45.64 26.22 46.94
N VAL A 600 -46.08 25.07 46.43
CA VAL A 600 -47.40 24.90 45.81
C VAL A 600 -48.32 24.11 46.73
N ASN A 601 -49.56 24.57 46.91
CA ASN A 601 -50.61 23.84 47.64
C ASN A 601 -51.32 22.80 46.75
N GLU A 602 -52.05 21.84 47.32
CA GLU A 602 -52.74 20.79 46.52
C GLU A 602 -53.73 21.36 45.47
N ASP A 603 -54.45 22.44 45.79
CA ASP A 603 -55.34 23.13 44.85
C ASP A 603 -54.60 23.84 43.71
N GLU A 604 -53.37 24.29 43.98
CA GLU A 604 -52.51 24.95 42.98
C GLU A 604 -51.78 23.93 42.11
N LEU A 605 -51.49 22.73 42.63
CA LEU A 605 -50.94 21.60 41.89
C LEU A 605 -51.91 21.14 40.79
N LEU A 606 -53.21 21.00 41.11
CA LEU A 606 -54.26 20.65 40.14
C LEU A 606 -54.40 21.71 39.02
N ARG A 607 -54.20 23.00 39.34
CA ARG A 607 -54.18 24.07 38.34
C ARG A 607 -52.92 24.00 37.48
N TYR A 608 -51.77 23.69 38.08
CA TYR A 608 -50.51 23.54 37.37
C TYR A 608 -50.52 22.37 36.37
N GLU A 609 -51.22 21.27 36.71
CA GLU A 609 -51.39 20.12 35.83
C GLU A 609 -52.08 20.43 34.50
N THR A 610 -52.79 21.56 34.42
CA THR A 610 -53.52 21.99 33.22
C THR A 610 -52.69 22.92 32.31
N ASP A 611 -51.91 23.86 32.87
CA ASP A 611 -51.33 24.97 32.10
C ASP A 611 -49.79 24.96 31.95
N GLU A 612 -49.02 24.18 32.74
CA GLU A 612 -47.53 24.09 32.71
C GLU A 612 -46.76 25.32 32.14
N PRO A 613 -46.95 26.53 32.68
CA PRO A 613 -46.66 27.77 31.96
C PRO A 613 -45.16 27.99 31.70
N PHE A 614 -44.29 27.55 32.62
CA PHE A 614 -42.84 27.73 32.48
C PHE A 614 -42.26 26.85 31.37
N VAL A 615 -42.48 25.53 31.43
CA VAL A 615 -41.91 24.61 30.43
C VAL A 615 -42.52 24.82 29.05
N GLN A 616 -43.81 25.08 28.94
CA GLN A 616 -44.41 25.37 27.63
C GLN A 616 -43.80 26.63 27.00
N THR A 617 -43.61 27.70 27.79
CA THR A 617 -42.96 28.93 27.32
C THR A 617 -41.50 28.68 26.94
N LEU A 618 -40.77 27.91 27.75
CA LEU A 618 -39.38 27.55 27.46
C LEU A 618 -39.27 26.72 26.18
N VAL A 619 -40.10 25.69 26.02
CA VAL A 619 -40.15 24.84 24.82
C VAL A 619 -40.48 25.67 23.58
N MET A 620 -41.47 26.55 23.65
CA MET A 620 -41.83 27.45 22.53
C MET A 620 -40.65 28.36 22.13
N ASN A 621 -39.92 28.92 23.10
CA ASN A 621 -38.75 29.76 22.82
C ASN A 621 -37.58 28.95 22.23
N LEU A 622 -37.36 27.72 22.72
CA LEU A 622 -36.34 26.82 22.17
C LEU A 622 -36.71 26.36 20.75
N GLU A 623 -37.97 26.09 20.48
CA GLU A 623 -38.46 25.73 19.14
C GLU A 623 -38.27 26.86 18.15
N GLY A 624 -38.66 28.08 18.52
CA GLY A 624 -38.43 29.26 17.67
C GLY A 624 -36.95 29.54 17.41
N LEU A 625 -36.06 29.24 18.38
CA LEU A 625 -34.62 29.35 18.19
C LEU A 625 -34.10 28.28 17.22
N LEU A 626 -34.51 27.03 17.40
CA LEU A 626 -34.05 25.90 16.58
C LEU A 626 -34.53 26.01 15.13
N GLU A 627 -35.79 26.39 14.92
CA GLU A 627 -36.35 26.55 13.58
C GLU A 627 -35.62 27.63 12.77
N ALA A 628 -35.09 28.67 13.43
CA ALA A 628 -34.29 29.70 12.79
C ALA A 628 -32.93 29.21 12.22
N PHE A 629 -32.41 28.08 12.70
CA PHE A 629 -31.15 27.50 12.21
C PHE A 629 -31.36 26.25 11.33
N LYS A 630 -32.55 25.66 11.35
CA LYS A 630 -32.85 24.38 10.71
C LYS A 630 -32.69 24.38 9.20
N SER A 631 -33.11 25.47 8.54
CA SER A 631 -32.93 25.61 7.08
C SER A 631 -31.49 25.96 6.69
N SER A 632 -30.72 26.56 7.60
CA SER A 632 -29.40 27.12 7.30
C SER A 632 -28.22 26.22 7.68
N LEU A 633 -28.40 25.19 8.51
CA LEU A 633 -27.33 24.27 8.93
C LEU A 633 -27.47 22.88 8.27
N THR A 634 -26.34 22.21 8.08
CA THR A 634 -26.33 20.78 7.72
C THR A 634 -26.90 19.94 8.86
N THR A 635 -27.40 18.74 8.57
CA THR A 635 -27.98 17.83 9.57
C THR A 635 -27.03 17.55 10.74
N ALA A 636 -25.75 17.30 10.44
CA ALA A 636 -24.74 17.01 11.47
C ALA A 636 -24.46 18.24 12.36
N ASN A 637 -24.31 19.42 11.75
CA ASN A 637 -24.12 20.67 12.50
C ASN A 637 -25.36 21.05 13.32
N TYR A 638 -26.56 20.80 12.79
CA TYR A 638 -27.82 21.04 13.50
C TYR A 638 -27.97 20.12 14.72
N ASP A 639 -27.67 18.82 14.57
CA ASP A 639 -27.65 17.88 15.70
C ASP A 639 -26.61 18.29 16.76
N ALA A 640 -25.42 18.75 16.34
CA ALA A 640 -24.41 19.28 17.24
C ALA A 640 -24.89 20.54 17.98
N LEU A 641 -25.59 21.45 17.30
CA LEU A 641 -26.19 22.65 17.89
C LEU A 641 -27.24 22.28 18.95
N ILE A 642 -28.13 21.33 18.67
CA ILE A 642 -29.11 20.89 19.68
C ILE A 642 -28.42 20.23 20.85
N GLY A 643 -27.33 19.50 20.59
CA GLY A 643 -26.46 18.98 21.63
C GLY A 643 -25.93 20.09 22.55
N ILE A 644 -25.42 21.18 22.00
CA ILE A 644 -24.92 22.35 22.74
C ILE A 644 -26.07 23.06 23.48
N LEU A 645 -27.20 23.26 22.81
CA LEU A 645 -28.42 23.84 23.38
C LEU A 645 -28.85 23.06 24.63
N THR A 646 -28.98 21.75 24.49
CA THR A 646 -29.37 20.84 25.57
C THR A 646 -28.42 20.97 26.76
N SER A 647 -27.11 20.93 26.52
CA SER A 647 -26.11 21.08 27.58
C SER A 647 -26.20 22.44 28.29
N GLU A 648 -26.42 23.53 27.55
CA GLU A 648 -26.52 24.87 28.14
C GLU A 648 -27.81 25.02 28.96
N VAL A 649 -28.94 24.50 28.46
CA VAL A 649 -30.21 24.48 29.18
C VAL A 649 -30.07 23.67 30.46
N THR A 650 -29.50 22.46 30.42
CA THR A 650 -29.40 21.63 31.62
C THR A 650 -28.46 22.22 32.66
N ILE A 651 -27.30 22.75 32.25
CA ILE A 651 -26.35 23.42 33.15
C ILE A 651 -26.96 24.69 33.77
N ARG A 652 -27.71 25.48 32.99
CA ARG A 652 -28.35 26.70 33.51
C ARG A 652 -29.50 26.36 34.46
N LEU A 653 -30.33 25.39 34.09
CA LEU A 653 -31.48 24.97 34.89
C LEU A 653 -31.01 24.39 36.22
N GLU A 654 -29.95 23.57 36.24
CA GLU A 654 -29.34 23.06 37.48
C GLU A 654 -28.92 24.20 38.41
N LYS A 655 -28.25 25.24 37.88
CA LYS A 655 -27.83 26.42 38.67
C LYS A 655 -29.01 27.22 39.23
N VAL A 656 -30.10 27.28 38.49
CA VAL A 656 -31.30 28.05 38.87
C VAL A 656 -32.13 27.27 39.90
N VAL A 657 -32.32 25.96 39.71
CA VAL A 657 -32.93 25.06 40.69
C VAL A 657 -32.20 25.10 42.03
N LEU A 658 -30.87 25.09 42.03
CA LEU A 658 -30.07 25.17 43.27
C LEU A 658 -30.18 26.52 44.02
N LYS A 659 -30.83 27.53 43.45
CA LYS A 659 -31.11 28.83 44.10
C LYS A 659 -32.56 28.98 44.55
N SER A 660 -33.43 28.04 44.20
CA SER A 660 -34.85 28.03 44.55
C SER A 660 -35.11 27.17 45.80
N THR A 661 -36.26 27.39 46.43
CA THR A 661 -36.74 26.58 47.57
C THR A 661 -38.01 25.85 47.19
N PHE A 662 -38.15 24.59 47.59
CA PHE A 662 -39.24 23.71 47.15
C PHE A 662 -40.04 23.15 48.33
N ASN A 663 -41.29 22.74 48.08
CA ASN A 663 -41.98 21.72 48.86
C ASN A 663 -42.12 20.43 48.03
N ARG A 664 -42.69 19.36 48.59
CA ARG A 664 -42.89 18.09 47.85
C ARG A 664 -43.64 18.27 46.52
N ALA A 665 -44.72 19.04 46.50
CA ALA A 665 -45.53 19.29 45.31
C ALA A 665 -44.72 20.03 44.22
N GLY A 666 -43.93 21.04 44.60
CA GLY A 666 -42.99 21.72 43.71
C GLY A 666 -41.89 20.80 43.17
N GLY A 667 -41.43 19.83 43.95
CA GLY A 667 -40.50 18.78 43.49
C GLY A 667 -41.12 17.86 42.43
N LEU A 668 -42.39 17.48 42.59
CA LEU A 668 -43.13 16.68 41.60
C LEU A 668 -43.39 17.45 40.30
N ILE A 669 -43.71 18.75 40.40
CA ILE A 669 -43.83 19.64 39.24
C ILE A 669 -42.51 19.70 38.49
N LEU A 670 -41.39 19.97 39.18
CA LEU A 670 -40.06 20.05 38.57
C LEU A 670 -39.68 18.74 37.85
N ASP A 671 -40.01 17.58 38.42
CA ASP A 671 -39.77 16.29 37.79
C ASP A 671 -40.58 16.12 36.49
N LYS A 672 -41.86 16.52 36.49
CA LYS A 672 -42.71 16.52 35.29
C LYS A 672 -42.16 17.47 34.22
N GLU A 673 -41.74 18.66 34.63
CA GLU A 673 -41.14 19.68 33.78
C GLU A 673 -39.85 19.21 33.10
N ILE A 674 -38.94 18.60 33.86
CA ILE A 674 -37.69 18.04 33.34
C ILE A 674 -37.98 16.89 32.36
N ARG A 675 -38.96 16.02 32.67
CA ARG A 675 -39.38 14.95 31.75
C ARG A 675 -39.97 15.48 30.45
N SER A 676 -40.82 16.51 30.52
CA SER A 676 -41.42 17.16 29.36
C SER A 676 -40.36 17.82 28.47
N LEU A 677 -39.44 18.58 29.06
CA LEU A 677 -38.31 19.21 28.36
C LEU A 677 -37.35 18.18 27.73
N ALA A 678 -37.05 17.09 28.46
CA ALA A 678 -36.22 16.00 27.94
C ALA A 678 -36.91 15.28 26.78
N SER A 679 -38.23 15.07 26.85
CA SER A 679 -39.03 14.48 25.75
C SER A 679 -38.99 15.35 24.50
N TYR A 680 -39.16 16.66 24.64
CA TYR A 680 -39.07 17.61 23.52
C TYR A 680 -37.68 17.59 22.86
N LEU A 681 -36.59 17.73 23.63
CA LEU A 681 -35.23 17.73 23.08
C LEU A 681 -34.81 16.35 22.52
N ALA A 682 -35.33 15.27 23.09
CA ALA A 682 -35.18 13.92 22.54
C ALA A 682 -35.89 13.78 21.19
N ALA A 683 -37.08 14.37 21.02
CA ALA A 683 -37.81 14.36 19.76
C ALA A 683 -37.14 15.26 18.69
N ALA A 684 -36.42 16.30 19.12
CA ALA A 684 -35.72 17.22 18.22
C ALA A 684 -34.38 16.68 17.70
N THR A 685 -33.81 15.62 18.28
CA THR A 685 -32.47 15.09 17.94
C THR A 685 -32.48 13.63 17.56
N SER A 686 -31.47 13.21 16.81
CA SER A 686 -31.22 11.79 16.48
C SER A 686 -30.54 11.00 17.63
N TRP A 687 -30.01 11.67 18.65
CA TRP A 687 -29.22 11.07 19.73
C TRP A 687 -29.92 11.10 21.10
N SER A 688 -29.46 10.25 22.02
CA SER A 688 -30.03 10.22 23.38
C SER A 688 -29.61 11.44 24.20
N VAL A 689 -30.58 12.25 24.64
CA VAL A 689 -30.37 13.35 25.59
C VAL A 689 -30.33 12.88 27.06
N ARG A 690 -30.59 11.59 27.33
CA ARG A 690 -30.70 11.03 28.70
C ARG A 690 -29.48 11.35 29.55
N ASP A 691 -28.28 11.23 28.98
CA ASP A 691 -27.03 11.49 29.69
C ASP A 691 -26.94 12.92 30.23
N LYS A 692 -27.34 13.90 29.40
CA LYS A 692 -27.29 15.33 29.73
C LYS A 692 -28.32 15.72 30.79
N PHE A 693 -29.45 15.02 30.84
CA PHE A 693 -30.51 15.23 31.82
C PHE A 693 -30.32 14.43 33.12
N ALA A 694 -29.44 13.43 33.15
CA ALA A 694 -29.31 12.50 34.27
C ALA A 694 -29.16 13.19 35.64
N ARG A 695 -28.30 14.23 35.73
CA ARG A 695 -28.12 15.01 36.97
C ARG A 695 -29.40 15.74 37.38
N LEU A 696 -30.09 16.38 36.44
CA LEU A 696 -31.35 17.08 36.70
C LEU A 696 -32.46 16.13 37.13
N THR A 697 -32.59 14.97 36.48
CA THR A 697 -33.55 13.93 36.87
C THR A 697 -33.27 13.42 38.28
N GLN A 698 -32.00 13.23 38.65
CA GLN A 698 -31.61 12.86 40.01
C GLN A 698 -31.93 13.96 41.03
N ILE A 699 -31.67 15.23 40.70
CA ILE A 699 -32.06 16.39 41.53
C ILE A 699 -33.58 16.41 41.74
N ALA A 700 -34.37 16.23 40.68
CA ALA A 700 -35.83 16.21 40.76
C ALA A 700 -36.35 15.03 41.60
N THR A 701 -35.72 13.86 41.47
CA THR A 701 -36.02 12.68 42.29
C THR A 701 -35.78 12.96 43.78
N ILE A 702 -34.67 13.62 44.14
CA ILE A 702 -34.40 14.01 45.54
C ILE A 702 -35.48 14.95 46.07
N LEU A 703 -35.92 15.91 45.25
CA LEU A 703 -36.91 16.91 45.64
C LEU A 703 -38.34 16.34 45.71
N SER A 704 -38.65 15.25 45.00
CA SER A 704 -39.99 14.65 44.95
C SER A 704 -40.28 13.53 45.96
N ILE A 705 -39.25 13.06 46.68
CA ILE A 705 -39.34 11.96 47.66
C ILE A 705 -40.34 12.22 48.80
N GLU A 706 -41.00 11.18 49.31
CA GLU A 706 -41.96 11.34 50.40
C GLU A 706 -41.27 11.41 51.76
N LYS A 707 -40.30 10.52 51.99
CA LYS A 707 -39.60 10.37 53.27
C LYS A 707 -38.10 10.41 53.10
N VAL A 708 -37.42 11.07 54.03
CA VAL A 708 -35.95 11.23 54.01
C VAL A 708 -35.25 9.87 54.02
N GLU A 709 -35.82 8.83 54.64
CA GLU A 709 -35.23 7.49 54.66
C GLU A 709 -35.11 6.85 53.26
N GLU A 710 -36.02 7.18 52.32
CA GLU A 710 -36.03 6.65 50.95
C GLU A 710 -34.81 7.11 50.13
N LEU A 711 -34.17 8.22 50.52
CA LEU A 711 -32.96 8.72 49.85
C LEU A 711 -31.79 7.73 49.95
N ALA A 712 -31.72 6.93 51.01
CA ALA A 712 -30.67 5.93 51.19
C ALA A 712 -30.78 4.78 50.17
N ASP A 713 -32.00 4.44 49.75
CA ASP A 713 -32.28 3.38 48.78
C ASP A 713 -31.92 3.82 47.35
N TYR A 714 -32.10 5.10 47.02
CA TYR A 714 -31.73 5.67 45.71
C TYR A 714 -30.23 5.97 45.58
N CYS A 715 -29.56 6.33 46.67
CA CYS A 715 -28.14 6.74 46.69
C CYS A 715 -27.16 5.59 47.04
N GLY A 716 -27.66 4.40 47.36
CA GLY A 716 -26.87 3.26 47.80
C GLY A 716 -25.85 2.77 46.76
N SER A 717 -24.83 2.05 47.23
CA SER A 717 -23.69 1.55 46.44
C SER A 717 -24.03 0.63 45.25
N ASP A 718 -25.28 0.19 45.12
CA ASP A 718 -25.78 -0.64 44.01
C ASP A 718 -26.42 0.19 42.86
N ALA A 719 -26.49 1.52 42.99
CA ALA A 719 -27.06 2.39 41.95
C ALA A 719 -26.05 2.68 40.82
N ILE A 720 -26.05 1.84 39.77
CA ILE A 720 -25.12 1.87 38.62
C ILE A 720 -25.08 3.21 37.84
N ALA A 721 -25.99 4.15 38.09
CA ALA A 721 -26.12 5.40 37.32
C ALA A 721 -26.15 6.70 38.15
N TRP A 722 -25.88 6.69 39.46
CA TRP A 722 -25.97 7.89 40.31
C TRP A 722 -24.76 8.84 40.11
N ARG A 723 -25.00 10.13 39.81
CA ARG A 723 -23.94 11.12 39.47
C ARG A 723 -23.70 12.20 40.53
N LEU A 724 -24.56 12.28 41.54
CA LEU A 724 -24.49 13.28 42.59
C LEU A 724 -23.68 12.76 43.76
N THR A 725 -22.77 13.58 44.28
CA THR A 725 -22.01 13.25 45.48
C THR A 725 -22.90 13.30 46.73
N PRO A 726 -22.60 12.55 47.80
CA PRO A 726 -23.37 12.59 49.05
C PRO A 726 -23.51 14.01 49.65
N ALA A 727 -22.52 14.89 49.43
CA ALA A 727 -22.57 16.28 49.85
C ALA A 727 -23.57 17.11 49.01
N GLU A 728 -23.60 16.89 47.69
CA GLU A 728 -24.60 17.51 46.80
C GLU A 728 -26.02 17.04 47.16
N VAL A 729 -26.22 15.74 47.43
CA VAL A 729 -27.52 15.18 47.82
C VAL A 729 -28.06 15.88 49.08
N ARG A 730 -27.23 16.03 50.12
CA ARG A 730 -27.63 16.76 51.34
C ARG A 730 -27.96 18.22 51.07
N LYS A 731 -27.19 18.88 50.19
CA LYS A 731 -27.42 20.28 49.81
C LYS A 731 -28.74 20.45 49.03
N ILE A 732 -29.05 19.52 48.13
CA ILE A 732 -30.30 19.51 47.35
C ILE A 732 -31.49 19.20 48.27
N ALA A 733 -31.37 18.21 49.16
CA ALA A 733 -32.41 17.90 50.14
C ALA A 733 -32.70 19.09 51.07
N ALA A 734 -31.69 19.91 51.39
CA ALA A 734 -31.86 21.12 52.20
C ALA A 734 -32.61 22.26 51.48
N LEU A 735 -32.87 22.15 50.16
CA LEU A 735 -33.71 23.10 49.43
C LEU A 735 -35.21 22.92 49.74
N ARG A 736 -35.58 21.80 50.39
CA ARG A 736 -36.95 21.52 50.81
C ARG A 736 -37.28 22.14 52.16
N THR A 737 -38.32 22.98 52.19
CA THR A 737 -38.73 23.70 53.39
C THR A 737 -39.48 22.84 54.41
N ASP A 738 -39.98 21.69 53.98
CA ASP A 738 -40.75 20.73 54.79
C ASP A 738 -39.89 19.65 55.46
N LEU A 739 -38.61 19.52 55.07
CA LEU A 739 -37.68 18.58 55.67
C LEU A 739 -36.92 19.21 56.85
N ARG A 740 -36.79 18.48 57.96
CA ARG A 740 -36.04 18.97 59.12
C ARG A 740 -34.54 18.88 58.86
N PRO A 741 -33.75 19.93 59.16
CA PRO A 741 -32.30 19.93 58.94
C PRO A 741 -31.55 18.81 59.68
N ASP A 742 -32.06 18.38 60.84
CA ASP A 742 -31.45 17.32 61.65
C ASP A 742 -31.62 15.94 61.03
N ASP A 743 -32.74 15.69 60.32
CA ASP A 743 -33.00 14.42 59.65
C ASP A 743 -32.10 14.28 58.41
N ILE A 744 -31.84 15.39 57.70
CA ILE A 744 -30.91 15.45 56.57
C ILE A 744 -29.45 15.20 57.01
N LYS A 745 -29.07 15.65 58.23
CA LYS A 745 -27.73 15.39 58.78
C LYS A 745 -27.55 13.94 59.24
N ARG A 746 -28.62 13.28 59.71
CA ARG A 746 -28.60 11.89 60.20
C ARG A 746 -28.60 10.83 59.11
N LEU A 747 -28.91 11.20 57.86
CA LEU A 747 -28.78 10.35 56.68
C LEU A 747 -27.38 9.70 56.59
N LYS A 748 -27.34 8.38 56.38
CA LYS A 748 -26.13 7.65 55.97
C LYS A 748 -26.27 7.39 54.47
N LEU A 749 -25.51 8.15 53.67
CA LEU A 749 -25.47 8.10 52.20
C LEU A 749 -24.12 7.55 51.76
#